data_AF-A0A2U1NSI7-F1
#
_entry.id   AF-A0A2U1NSI7-F1
#
_cell.length_a   1.000
_cell.length_b   1.000
_cell.length_c   1.000
_cell.angle_alpha   90.00
_cell.angle_beta   90.00
_cell.angle_gamma   90.00
#
_symmetry.space_group_name_H-M   'P 1'
#
loop_
_entity.id
_entity.type
_entity.pdbx_description
1 polymer ?
#
loop_
_entity_poly.entity_id
_entity_poly.type
_entity_poly.pdbx_seq_one_letter_code
_entity_poly.pdbx_strand_id
1 'polypeptide(L)'
;MNQKSSNSTNLEEILRKSWYRLRLSVRSPRRVPTWDAIVLTAASPEQAALYEWQLKKALRMGRIADSTVTLAVPDPHGKRIGSVCGISSTITYKNSEVQFGYWSMGEKRLIVAPRYSYPSYIGILADVIMKLFHVYVFDCSCREKCVFKLACAFVNYVSFSAMFSSTFGVVNGCSESSSENEVSTSMINFLKKKHVLLLHAGGDSKRVPWANPMGKVFLPLPYLAADDPDGPVPLLFDHILAISSCARQAYNNQGGLFIMTGDVLPCFDASAMVLPEDTSCIITVPITLDIASNHGVIVASKTGNSDEVCSVSPVANLLQKPSVEELSKHHAILDDGRALLDTGIIAVRGKAWEDLVTLSCLSQPMISELLNTKKEARIELLIMSLYEDLVAAWVPAKHDWLRSRPLGEELVRSLGKQTMYSYCAYDLLFLHFGTSSEVLDHLSGTGSRIVGRRHLCSIPATTMSDIAASAVIVSSKISPGVSIGEDSLVYDSSISDGIQIGSLSIAVGVTIPEKDHEATNDPYTFLLPDRHCLWEVPLTGCTERVIVYCGLHDNPKNPVSKDGTFCGKPWEKVLEDLGILENDLWSTQEKCLWNAKLFPVLPYHAMLRLANWLMGLENHDKNLGHGNLWKMSRRVSLEELHRSIDFPQMCLISSNHQADLAAKIARACLTYGLLGRNLSQLCQEILQLEDSGEKICADYLALCPSLQTQNGKIVPKSRAYQVQADLLHACSNHEEAIKVEHQVWAAVADETASAVRYGFKEHLFQSSSHIAVKEHGKNNVGDHVNQTFQHRKVKVELPVRVDFVGGWSDTPPWSLERAGCVLNMAITLDSSLPIGTVIETTQTPGVYISDDASDGLYISDLSSITTPFDKNDQFRLVKSALLVTGIVHDKTLISTGLLVKTWAHIPRGSGLGTSSILAAAVVKGLLRITDGDESNENVARLVLVLEQMMGTGGGWQDQIGGLYPGIKFTTSFPGIPLRLQVMSLLASPRLVTELQERLLVVFTGQVRLAHQVLQKVVTRYLQRDNLLISSIKRLAELAKTGREALMNCNIDELGDIMMETWRLHQELDPHCSNEFVDSLFAFADRYCCGYKLVGAGGGGFALLLAKNAENALQLRHALEESSDFDVKVYNWNVCLEN
;
A
#
# COMPACT_ATOMS: atom_id res chain seq x y z
N MET A 1 27.80 -2.65 20.41
CA MET A 1 26.44 -2.16 20.73
C MET A 1 25.73 -1.48 19.55
N ASN A 2 26.40 -1.10 18.44
CA ASN A 2 25.83 -0.19 17.45
C ASN A 2 24.91 -0.80 16.36
N GLN A 3 24.71 -2.12 16.32
CA GLN A 3 23.87 -2.77 15.28
C GLN A 3 22.35 -2.68 15.51
N LYS A 4 21.87 -2.24 16.67
CA LYS A 4 20.41 -2.17 16.93
C LYS A 4 19.70 -0.99 16.26
N SER A 5 20.42 0.05 15.84
CA SER A 5 19.85 1.24 15.18
C SER A 5 19.85 1.18 13.65
N SER A 6 20.65 0.31 13.03
CA SER A 6 20.64 0.08 11.58
C SER A 6 19.38 -0.68 11.13
N ASN A 7 19.05 -1.77 11.82
CA ASN A 7 18.10 -2.75 11.31
C ASN A 7 16.63 -2.26 11.33
N SER A 8 16.27 -1.35 12.25
CA SER A 8 14.93 -0.72 12.26
C SER A 8 14.72 0.25 11.10
N THR A 9 15.79 0.92 10.66
CA THR A 9 15.77 1.85 9.53
C THR A 9 15.58 1.08 8.21
N ASN A 10 16.32 -0.02 8.05
CA ASN A 10 16.19 -0.93 6.90
C ASN A 10 14.76 -1.54 6.78
N LEU A 11 14.15 -1.95 7.91
CA LEU A 11 12.78 -2.49 7.91
C LEU A 11 11.73 -1.49 7.40
N GLU A 12 11.81 -0.22 7.81
CA GLU A 12 10.88 0.81 7.33
C GLU A 12 11.05 1.03 5.81
N GLU A 13 12.29 1.09 5.33
CA GLU A 13 12.62 1.31 3.92
C GLU A 13 12.17 0.14 3.02
N ILE A 14 12.48 -1.11 3.39
CA ILE A 14 12.03 -2.33 2.69
C ILE A 14 10.51 -2.33 2.54
N LEU A 15 9.78 -2.04 3.62
CA LEU A 15 8.32 -2.02 3.58
C LEU A 15 7.80 -0.86 2.73
N ARG A 16 8.34 0.35 2.85
CA ARG A 16 7.94 1.50 2.00
C ARG A 16 8.19 1.23 0.52
N LYS A 17 9.34 0.64 0.15
CA LYS A 17 9.69 0.24 -1.22
C LYS A 17 8.72 -0.82 -1.77
N SER A 18 8.42 -1.84 -0.96
CA SER A 18 7.47 -2.92 -1.30
C SER A 18 6.03 -2.42 -1.46
N TRP A 19 5.56 -1.57 -0.54
CA TRP A 19 4.22 -0.98 -0.59
C TRP A 19 4.05 0.02 -1.74
N TYR A 20 5.08 0.78 -2.10
CA TYR A 20 5.08 1.56 -3.34
C TYR A 20 4.88 0.63 -4.55
N ARG A 21 5.67 -0.44 -4.65
CA ARG A 21 5.62 -1.36 -5.79
C ARG A 21 4.25 -2.04 -5.92
N LEU A 22 3.69 -2.54 -4.82
CA LEU A 22 2.35 -3.14 -4.81
C LEU A 22 1.28 -2.20 -5.35
N ARG A 23 1.25 -0.96 -4.85
CA ARG A 23 0.28 0.06 -5.29
C ARG A 23 0.44 0.38 -6.77
N LEU A 24 1.66 0.34 -7.31
CA LEU A 24 1.89 0.52 -8.75
C LEU A 24 1.52 -0.71 -9.59
N SER A 25 1.81 -1.94 -9.12
CA SER A 25 1.37 -3.17 -9.81
C SER A 25 -0.13 -3.36 -9.82
N VAL A 26 -0.84 -2.84 -8.81
CA VAL A 26 -2.32 -2.84 -8.76
C VAL A 26 -2.91 -1.77 -9.67
N ARG A 27 -2.41 -0.52 -9.59
CA ARG A 27 -2.89 0.62 -10.39
C ARG A 27 -2.49 0.56 -11.86
N SER A 28 -1.44 -0.18 -12.23
CA SER A 28 -0.95 -0.27 -13.61
C SER A 28 -0.28 -1.63 -13.92
N PRO A 29 -1.04 -2.74 -13.96
CA PRO A 29 -0.51 -4.10 -14.14
C PRO A 29 0.32 -4.33 -15.42
N ARG A 30 0.13 -3.49 -16.45
CA ARG A 30 0.91 -3.52 -17.71
C ARG A 30 2.33 -2.97 -17.54
N ARG A 31 2.48 -1.91 -16.73
CA ARG A 31 3.78 -1.27 -16.46
C ARG A 31 4.59 -2.05 -15.42
N VAL A 32 3.92 -2.55 -14.39
CA VAL A 32 4.54 -3.32 -13.30
C VAL A 32 3.78 -4.63 -13.13
N PRO A 33 4.36 -5.78 -13.55
CA PRO A 33 3.68 -7.06 -13.50
C PRO A 33 3.20 -7.44 -12.09
N THR A 34 1.93 -7.84 -12.00
CA THR A 34 1.31 -8.46 -10.83
C THR A 34 1.36 -10.00 -10.92
N TRP A 35 0.82 -10.69 -9.91
CA TRP A 35 0.52 -12.11 -9.97
C TRP A 35 -0.74 -12.36 -10.82
N ASP A 36 -0.75 -13.42 -11.63
CA ASP A 36 -1.96 -13.84 -12.36
C ASP A 36 -2.99 -14.45 -11.40
N ALA A 37 -2.52 -15.15 -10.36
CA ALA A 37 -3.37 -15.71 -9.32
C ALA A 37 -2.74 -15.62 -7.92
N ILE A 38 -3.57 -15.42 -6.90
CA ILE A 38 -3.23 -15.49 -5.48
C ILE A 38 -4.09 -16.58 -4.84
N VAL A 39 -3.45 -17.58 -4.23
CA VAL A 39 -4.09 -18.75 -3.63
C VAL A 39 -3.76 -18.80 -2.14
N LEU A 40 -4.79 -18.81 -1.29
CA LEU A 40 -4.69 -19.08 0.15
C LEU A 40 -5.10 -20.51 0.46
N THR A 41 -4.36 -21.20 1.33
CA THR A 41 -4.80 -22.50 1.88
C THR A 41 -5.62 -22.31 3.16
N ALA A 42 -6.74 -23.01 3.32
CA ALA A 42 -7.58 -22.94 4.52
C ALA A 42 -7.84 -24.33 5.15
N ALA A 43 -7.89 -24.41 6.48
CA ALA A 43 -8.06 -25.68 7.20
C ALA A 43 -9.43 -26.34 7.01
N SER A 44 -10.45 -25.58 6.60
CA SER A 44 -11.82 -26.06 6.38
C SER A 44 -12.58 -25.20 5.35
N PRO A 45 -13.70 -25.69 4.77
CA PRO A 45 -14.54 -24.90 3.86
C PRO A 45 -15.07 -23.60 4.46
N GLU A 46 -15.35 -23.59 5.77
CA GLU A 46 -15.88 -22.43 6.50
C GLU A 46 -14.78 -21.36 6.65
N GLN A 47 -13.54 -21.77 6.95
CA GLN A 47 -12.39 -20.86 6.94
C GLN A 47 -12.04 -20.39 5.51
N ALA A 48 -12.25 -21.20 4.48
CA ALA A 48 -12.11 -20.73 3.10
C ALA A 48 -13.14 -19.65 2.75
N ALA A 49 -14.39 -19.76 3.22
CA ALA A 49 -15.41 -18.72 3.02
C ALA A 49 -15.04 -17.38 3.70
N LEU A 50 -14.44 -17.43 4.90
CA LEU A 50 -13.83 -16.25 5.54
C LEU A 50 -12.70 -15.65 4.69
N TYR A 51 -11.78 -16.48 4.18
CA TYR A 51 -10.63 -16.02 3.41
C TYR A 51 -11.06 -15.44 2.04
N GLU A 52 -12.09 -16.02 1.41
CA GLU A 52 -12.78 -15.45 0.25
C GLU A 52 -13.35 -14.05 0.53
N TRP A 53 -13.96 -13.84 1.71
CA TRP A 53 -14.47 -12.52 2.10
C TRP A 53 -13.32 -11.51 2.28
N GLN A 54 -12.22 -11.91 2.92
CA GLN A 54 -11.04 -11.05 3.09
C GLN A 54 -10.37 -10.73 1.75
N LEU A 55 -10.22 -11.70 0.84
CA LEU A 55 -9.72 -11.49 -0.53
C LEU A 55 -10.61 -10.50 -1.31
N LYS A 56 -11.95 -10.60 -1.15
CA LYS A 56 -12.91 -9.66 -1.75
C LYS A 56 -12.86 -8.27 -1.10
N LYS A 57 -12.61 -8.15 0.21
CA LYS A 57 -12.32 -6.85 0.85
C LYS A 57 -11.01 -6.25 0.29
N ALA A 58 -9.94 -7.05 0.16
CA ALA A 58 -8.67 -6.62 -0.42
C ALA A 58 -8.77 -6.17 -1.90
N LEU A 59 -9.56 -6.86 -2.73
CA LEU A 59 -9.88 -6.43 -4.11
C LEU A 59 -10.62 -5.08 -4.11
N ARG A 60 -11.74 -4.96 -3.39
CA ARG A 60 -12.53 -3.70 -3.31
C ARG A 60 -11.72 -2.51 -2.80
N MET A 61 -10.72 -2.74 -1.94
CA MET A 61 -9.82 -1.72 -1.40
C MET A 61 -8.60 -1.42 -2.28
N GLY A 62 -8.47 -2.02 -3.47
CA GLY A 62 -7.32 -1.81 -4.35
C GLY A 62 -5.99 -2.27 -3.75
N ARG A 63 -6.00 -3.32 -2.92
CA ARG A 63 -4.79 -4.04 -2.46
C ARG A 63 -4.38 -5.14 -3.45
N ILE A 64 -5.33 -5.66 -4.21
CA ILE A 64 -5.15 -6.67 -5.27
C ILE A 64 -5.65 -6.05 -6.60
N ALA A 65 -5.06 -6.44 -7.73
CA ALA A 65 -5.49 -5.95 -9.04
C ALA A 65 -6.74 -6.70 -9.54
N ASP A 66 -7.66 -6.00 -10.22
CA ASP A 66 -8.88 -6.60 -10.82
C ASP A 66 -8.58 -7.69 -11.86
N SER A 67 -7.34 -7.76 -12.35
CA SER A 67 -6.84 -8.78 -13.28
C SER A 67 -6.20 -10.00 -12.61
N THR A 68 -6.03 -9.99 -11.29
CA THR A 68 -5.46 -11.08 -10.49
C THR A 68 -6.59 -11.96 -9.94
N VAL A 69 -6.56 -13.26 -10.26
CA VAL A 69 -7.57 -14.21 -9.76
C VAL A 69 -7.26 -14.58 -8.30
N THR A 70 -8.20 -14.39 -7.38
CA THR A 70 -8.04 -14.77 -5.97
C THR A 70 -8.81 -16.05 -5.64
N LEU A 71 -8.22 -16.97 -4.88
CA LEU A 71 -8.90 -18.15 -4.33
C LEU A 71 -8.49 -18.44 -2.89
N ALA A 72 -9.44 -18.87 -2.06
CA ALA A 72 -9.16 -19.66 -0.86
C ALA A 72 -9.54 -21.12 -1.07
N VAL A 73 -8.56 -22.02 -0.99
CA VAL A 73 -8.74 -23.46 -1.24
C VAL A 73 -8.74 -24.21 0.10
N PRO A 74 -9.86 -24.87 0.49
CA PRO A 74 -9.96 -25.61 1.74
C PRO A 74 -9.32 -27.01 1.66
N ASP A 75 -8.85 -27.49 2.80
CA ASP A 75 -8.35 -28.85 2.98
C ASP A 75 -9.47 -29.88 2.77
N PRO A 76 -9.28 -30.91 1.91
CA PRO A 76 -10.30 -31.91 1.63
C PRO A 76 -10.79 -32.63 2.89
N HIS A 77 -12.10 -32.59 3.12
CA HIS A 77 -12.79 -33.10 4.31
C HIS A 77 -12.33 -32.45 5.65
N GLY A 78 -11.75 -31.24 5.61
CA GLY A 78 -11.21 -30.57 6.81
C GLY A 78 -10.01 -31.29 7.44
N LYS A 79 -9.34 -32.18 6.69
CA LYS A 79 -8.24 -33.00 7.21
C LYS A 79 -6.90 -32.30 6.95
N ARG A 80 -6.45 -31.56 7.98
CA ARG A 80 -5.29 -30.66 7.98
C ARG A 80 -4.14 -31.11 7.05
N ILE A 81 -4.00 -30.37 5.98
CA ILE A 81 -2.87 -30.40 5.06
C ILE A 81 -1.59 -29.92 5.76
N GLY A 82 -0.46 -30.54 5.41
CA GLY A 82 0.82 -30.39 6.13
C GLY A 82 1.37 -28.96 6.15
N SER A 83 2.13 -28.61 7.18
CA SER A 83 2.79 -27.30 7.27
C SER A 83 3.89 -27.12 6.23
N VAL A 84 3.88 -25.99 5.53
CA VAL A 84 4.90 -25.58 4.54
C VAL A 84 6.23 -25.14 5.17
N CYS A 85 6.33 -25.06 6.50
CA CYS A 85 7.58 -24.72 7.20
C CYS A 85 8.02 -25.84 8.16
N GLY A 86 9.29 -26.25 8.07
CA GLY A 86 9.98 -27.00 9.13
C GLY A 86 10.21 -26.19 10.42
N ILE A 87 9.98 -24.88 10.35
CA ILE A 87 10.29 -23.81 11.32
C ILE A 87 9.34 -23.79 12.55
N SER A 88 8.51 -24.83 12.74
CA SER A 88 7.67 -24.95 13.96
C SER A 88 8.48 -25.42 15.20
N SER A 89 9.61 -24.78 15.48
CA SER A 89 10.39 -24.87 16.73
C SER A 89 11.29 -23.64 16.96
N THR A 90 10.69 -22.46 16.82
CA THR A 90 11.06 -21.21 17.53
C THR A 90 12.42 -20.60 17.21
N ILE A 91 12.41 -19.53 16.42
CA ILE A 91 13.54 -18.58 16.29
C ILE A 91 13.30 -17.42 17.26
N THR A 92 13.85 -17.51 18.49
CA THR A 92 13.89 -16.37 19.43
C THR A 92 15.29 -16.16 19.98
N TYR A 93 15.89 -15.00 19.69
CA TYR A 93 17.11 -14.52 20.37
C TYR A 93 16.81 -14.15 21.83
N LYS A 94 16.69 -15.15 22.72
CA LYS A 94 16.54 -14.98 24.18
C LYS A 94 17.47 -15.98 24.90
N ASN A 95 18.41 -15.45 25.69
CA ASN A 95 19.41 -16.24 26.43
C ASN A 95 18.78 -16.94 27.66
N SER A 96 18.51 -18.25 27.58
CA SER A 96 18.25 -19.12 28.75
C SER A 96 18.24 -20.61 28.37
N GLU A 97 18.79 -21.47 29.23
CA GLU A 97 18.96 -22.92 29.01
C GLU A 97 17.70 -23.76 29.32
N VAL A 98 17.75 -25.07 28.96
CA VAL A 98 17.20 -26.29 29.67
C VAL A 98 16.63 -27.36 28.70
N GLN A 99 16.46 -28.60 29.19
CA GLN A 99 16.52 -29.89 28.47
C GLN A 99 15.16 -30.49 28.04
N PHE A 100 15.21 -31.62 27.29
CA PHE A 100 14.05 -32.39 26.77
C PHE A 100 14.00 -33.85 27.25
N GLY A 101 12.81 -34.47 27.18
CA GLY A 101 12.58 -35.91 27.43
C GLY A 101 11.48 -36.55 26.54
N TYR A 102 11.63 -37.84 26.23
CA TYR A 102 10.82 -38.62 25.27
C TYR A 102 9.80 -39.58 25.93
N TRP A 103 8.79 -40.05 25.16
CA TRP A 103 8.41 -41.48 24.92
C TRP A 103 6.96 -41.66 24.37
N SER A 104 6.48 -42.92 24.23
CA SER A 104 5.58 -43.42 23.15
C SER A 104 4.09 -43.68 23.51
N MET A 105 3.37 -44.41 22.63
CA MET A 105 1.89 -44.38 22.46
C MET A 105 1.25 -45.80 22.42
N GLY A 106 -0.10 -45.92 22.58
CA GLY A 106 -0.87 -47.19 22.61
C GLY A 106 -2.33 -47.11 22.08
N GLU A 107 -3.04 -48.25 21.97
CA GLU A 107 -4.10 -48.49 20.95
C GLU A 107 -5.62 -48.31 21.30
N LYS A 108 -6.37 -47.75 20.32
CA LYS A 108 -7.67 -48.18 19.68
C LYS A 108 -8.91 -48.66 20.49
N ARG A 109 -10.11 -48.10 20.17
CA ARG A 109 -11.29 -48.76 19.48
C ARG A 109 -12.56 -47.85 19.41
N LEU A 110 -13.55 -48.20 18.54
CA LEU A 110 -14.75 -47.37 18.20
C LEU A 110 -15.99 -48.23 17.78
N ILE A 111 -17.23 -47.70 17.86
CA ILE A 111 -18.53 -48.34 17.50
C ILE A 111 -19.50 -47.30 16.84
N VAL A 112 -20.51 -47.72 16.03
CA VAL A 112 -21.29 -46.87 15.07
C VAL A 112 -22.81 -47.17 15.04
N ALA A 113 -23.71 -46.15 14.88
CA ALA A 113 -25.07 -46.17 14.26
C ALA A 113 -25.82 -44.80 14.44
N PRO A 114 -27.05 -44.54 13.90
CA PRO A 114 -27.52 -44.54 12.50
C PRO A 114 -28.27 -43.22 12.07
N ARG A 115 -29.20 -43.24 11.07
CA ARG A 115 -29.79 -42.07 10.34
C ARG A 115 -31.32 -41.90 10.47
N TYR A 116 -31.87 -40.75 10.04
CA TYR A 116 -33.27 -40.53 9.55
C TYR A 116 -33.33 -39.49 8.39
N SER A 117 -34.52 -39.22 7.79
CA SER A 117 -34.62 -38.73 6.38
C SER A 117 -35.98 -38.11 5.91
N TYR A 118 -35.93 -37.33 4.80
CA TYR A 118 -37.02 -36.87 3.89
C TYR A 118 -37.98 -35.76 4.39
N PRO A 119 -38.68 -34.99 3.51
CA PRO A 119 -38.48 -34.61 2.08
C PRO A 119 -38.48 -33.04 1.95
N SER A 120 -38.91 -32.22 0.96
CA SER A 120 -39.15 -32.11 -0.52
C SER A 120 -39.62 -30.66 -0.80
N TYR A 121 -39.56 -29.97 -1.97
CA TYR A 121 -38.95 -30.19 -3.30
C TYR A 121 -38.90 -28.82 -4.06
N ILE A 122 -37.76 -28.40 -4.64
CA ILE A 122 -37.69 -27.61 -5.90
C ILE A 122 -36.46 -28.10 -6.70
N GLY A 123 -36.71 -28.80 -7.80
CA GLY A 123 -35.73 -28.98 -8.89
C GLY A 123 -35.92 -27.88 -9.95
N ILE A 124 -35.04 -27.67 -10.93
CA ILE A 124 -34.18 -28.66 -11.60
C ILE A 124 -32.69 -28.21 -11.70
N LEU A 125 -32.38 -26.94 -11.43
CA LEU A 125 -31.01 -26.40 -11.55
C LEU A 125 -30.02 -26.99 -10.50
N ALA A 126 -30.53 -27.50 -9.38
CA ALA A 126 -29.72 -28.10 -8.32
C ALA A 126 -29.15 -29.49 -8.68
N ASP A 127 -29.76 -30.23 -9.62
CA ASP A 127 -29.50 -31.67 -9.79
C ASP A 127 -28.23 -31.99 -10.61
N VAL A 128 -27.56 -30.95 -11.14
CA VAL A 128 -26.18 -31.03 -11.67
C VAL A 128 -25.17 -30.62 -10.59
N ILE A 129 -25.46 -29.56 -9.84
CA ILE A 129 -24.58 -29.00 -8.80
C ILE A 129 -24.43 -29.98 -7.61
N MET A 130 -25.51 -30.65 -7.21
CA MET A 130 -25.50 -31.60 -6.09
C MET A 130 -24.72 -32.90 -6.36
N LYS A 131 -24.41 -33.23 -7.63
CA LYS A 131 -23.71 -34.48 -7.97
C LYS A 131 -22.21 -34.48 -7.68
N LEU A 132 -21.62 -33.33 -7.31
CA LEU A 132 -20.22 -33.22 -6.87
C LEU A 132 -20.03 -33.18 -5.34
N PHE A 133 -21.09 -33.02 -4.55
CA PHE A 133 -20.99 -32.66 -3.12
C PHE A 133 -21.18 -33.80 -2.10
N HIS A 134 -21.27 -35.07 -2.52
CA HIS A 134 -21.74 -36.16 -1.65
C HIS A 134 -20.71 -37.27 -1.33
N VAL A 135 -19.80 -37.02 -0.37
CA VAL A 135 -19.03 -38.08 0.32
C VAL A 135 -19.07 -37.93 1.85
N TYR A 136 -20.13 -38.51 2.43
CA TYR A 136 -20.36 -38.93 3.82
C TYR A 136 -19.44 -38.46 4.97
N VAL A 137 -20.10 -37.84 5.96
CA VAL A 137 -19.69 -37.78 7.38
C VAL A 137 -19.55 -39.19 8.00
N PHE A 138 -18.46 -39.44 8.73
CA PHE A 138 -18.38 -40.24 9.97
C PHE A 138 -17.03 -40.02 10.68
N ASP A 139 -16.80 -40.68 11.81
CA ASP A 139 -16.10 -40.16 13.00
C ASP A 139 -14.56 -40.34 13.09
N CYS A 140 -13.96 -39.56 14.01
CA CYS A 140 -12.71 -39.73 14.79
C CYS A 140 -11.29 -39.68 14.18
N SER A 141 -10.50 -38.79 14.81
CA SER A 141 -9.07 -38.87 15.21
C SER A 141 -8.04 -39.66 14.37
N CYS A 142 -7.29 -38.93 13.53
CA CYS A 142 -5.84 -39.10 13.34
C CYS A 142 -5.18 -37.79 12.86
N ARG A 143 -3.87 -37.62 13.06
CA ARG A 143 -3.14 -36.35 12.87
C ARG A 143 -2.47 -36.24 11.48
N GLU A 144 -2.47 -35.00 10.94
CA GLU A 144 -1.64 -34.47 9.82
C GLU A 144 -1.87 -35.07 8.40
N LYS A 145 -1.60 -34.29 7.31
CA LYS A 145 -0.86 -34.62 6.05
C LYS A 145 -1.32 -33.87 4.77
N CYS A 146 -0.35 -33.60 3.87
CA CYS A 146 -0.46 -33.56 2.38
C CYS A 146 -1.01 -32.33 1.59
N VAL A 147 -0.14 -31.36 1.24
CA VAL A 147 -0.47 -30.18 0.38
C VAL A 147 -0.48 -30.49 -1.14
N PHE A 148 0.01 -31.65 -1.60
CA PHE A 148 0.07 -31.97 -3.05
C PHE A 148 -1.31 -31.99 -3.70
N LYS A 149 -2.34 -32.31 -2.90
CA LYS A 149 -3.75 -32.20 -3.25
C LYS A 149 -4.16 -30.79 -3.68
N LEU A 150 -3.52 -29.74 -3.14
CA LEU A 150 -3.89 -28.35 -3.36
C LEU A 150 -3.43 -27.83 -4.73
N ALA A 151 -2.29 -28.30 -5.23
CA ALA A 151 -1.87 -28.03 -6.62
C ALA A 151 -2.88 -28.61 -7.63
N CYS A 152 -3.33 -29.85 -7.39
CA CYS A 152 -4.31 -30.51 -8.26
C CYS A 152 -5.75 -30.00 -8.04
N ALA A 153 -6.09 -29.53 -6.83
CA ALA A 153 -7.34 -28.82 -6.56
C ALA A 153 -7.37 -27.44 -7.23
N PHE A 154 -6.26 -26.71 -7.23
CA PHE A 154 -6.10 -25.46 -7.98
C PHE A 154 -6.30 -25.71 -9.48
N VAL A 155 -5.64 -26.71 -10.07
CA VAL A 155 -5.89 -27.10 -11.47
C VAL A 155 -7.36 -27.44 -11.69
N ASN A 156 -7.95 -28.34 -10.88
CA ASN A 156 -9.37 -28.72 -11.02
C ASN A 156 -10.33 -27.54 -10.91
N TYR A 157 -10.11 -26.60 -9.99
CA TYR A 157 -10.99 -25.44 -9.80
C TYR A 157 -10.84 -24.43 -10.94
N VAL A 158 -9.63 -24.20 -11.43
CA VAL A 158 -9.38 -23.38 -12.64
C VAL A 158 -10.02 -24.02 -13.88
N SER A 159 -9.98 -25.35 -14.01
CA SER A 159 -10.66 -26.09 -15.08
C SER A 159 -12.18 -25.91 -15.08
N PHE A 160 -12.81 -25.92 -13.90
CA PHE A 160 -14.27 -26.01 -13.78
C PHE A 160 -15.00 -24.69 -13.54
N SER A 161 -14.40 -23.72 -12.83
CA SER A 161 -15.16 -22.60 -12.26
C SER A 161 -14.89 -21.22 -12.86
N ALA A 162 -13.71 -20.96 -13.43
CA ALA A 162 -13.24 -19.57 -13.62
C ALA A 162 -13.23 -19.05 -15.07
N MET A 163 -12.85 -19.87 -16.06
CA MET A 163 -12.57 -19.36 -17.42
C MET A 163 -13.66 -19.65 -18.47
N PHE A 164 -14.47 -20.69 -18.27
CA PHE A 164 -15.53 -21.07 -19.22
C PHE A 164 -16.68 -20.06 -19.30
N SER A 165 -16.79 -19.12 -18.36
CA SER A 165 -17.84 -18.10 -18.34
C SER A 165 -17.46 -16.76 -18.97
N SER A 166 -16.17 -16.51 -19.27
CA SER A 166 -15.69 -15.13 -19.48
C SER A 166 -14.81 -14.91 -20.71
N THR A 167 -14.22 -15.96 -21.31
CA THR A 167 -13.25 -15.79 -22.42
C THR A 167 -13.59 -16.56 -23.71
N PHE A 168 -14.46 -17.57 -23.66
CA PHE A 168 -14.91 -18.31 -24.84
C PHE A 168 -16.36 -17.98 -25.20
N GLY A 169 -16.54 -17.22 -26.29
CA GLY A 169 -17.83 -17.12 -26.96
C GLY A 169 -18.26 -18.49 -27.51
N VAL A 170 -19.57 -18.73 -27.56
CA VAL A 170 -20.16 -20.05 -27.84
C VAL A 170 -19.74 -20.61 -29.20
N VAL A 171 -18.80 -21.57 -29.21
CA VAL A 171 -18.49 -22.42 -30.37
C VAL A 171 -19.41 -23.63 -30.35
N ASN A 172 -20.64 -23.45 -30.82
CA ASN A 172 -21.57 -24.56 -31.03
C ASN A 172 -21.13 -25.37 -32.27
N GLY A 173 -20.40 -26.47 -32.07
CA GLY A 173 -20.16 -27.44 -33.15
C GLY A 173 -18.84 -28.22 -33.08
N CYS A 174 -18.70 -29.14 -32.12
CA CYS A 174 -17.78 -30.29 -32.22
C CYS A 174 -18.50 -31.54 -31.71
N SER A 175 -18.23 -32.68 -32.35
CA SER A 175 -18.92 -33.95 -32.11
C SER A 175 -18.32 -34.76 -30.96
N GLU A 176 -19.18 -35.41 -30.18
CA GLU A 176 -18.80 -36.26 -29.04
C GLU A 176 -17.99 -37.49 -29.48
N SER A 177 -16.66 -37.47 -29.29
CA SER A 177 -15.76 -38.65 -29.22
C SER A 177 -14.27 -38.26 -29.04
N SER A 178 -13.92 -37.03 -29.37
CA SER A 178 -12.67 -36.35 -28.99
C SER A 178 -12.96 -35.37 -27.83
N SER A 179 -12.11 -35.14 -26.82
CA SER A 179 -10.73 -35.63 -26.59
C SER A 179 -10.19 -35.15 -25.22
N GLU A 180 -10.24 -35.97 -24.16
CA GLU A 180 -9.75 -35.58 -22.81
C GLU A 180 -8.26 -35.13 -22.81
N ASN A 181 -7.44 -35.74 -23.67
CA ASN A 181 -6.03 -35.40 -23.85
C ASN A 181 -5.80 -34.00 -24.45
N GLU A 182 -6.68 -33.50 -25.32
CA GLU A 182 -6.51 -32.17 -25.92
C GLU A 182 -6.90 -31.06 -24.92
N VAL A 183 -7.94 -31.30 -24.10
CA VAL A 183 -8.32 -30.40 -23.00
C VAL A 183 -7.16 -30.25 -22.00
N SER A 184 -6.56 -31.39 -21.59
CA SER A 184 -5.39 -31.40 -20.71
C SER A 184 -4.18 -30.65 -21.31
N THR A 185 -3.92 -30.87 -22.61
CA THR A 185 -2.80 -30.23 -23.32
C THR A 185 -3.00 -28.71 -23.48
N SER A 186 -4.22 -28.26 -23.76
CA SER A 186 -4.56 -26.83 -23.82
C SER A 186 -4.35 -26.14 -22.46
N MET A 187 -4.83 -26.79 -21.39
CA MET A 187 -4.72 -26.32 -20.01
C MET A 187 -3.27 -26.18 -19.52
N ILE A 188 -2.40 -27.16 -19.81
CA ILE A 188 -0.96 -27.09 -19.50
C ILE A 188 -0.31 -25.91 -20.24
N ASN A 189 -0.65 -25.72 -21.53
CA ASN A 189 -0.11 -24.62 -22.34
C ASN A 189 -0.58 -23.22 -21.89
N PHE A 190 -1.72 -23.13 -21.21
CA PHE A 190 -2.16 -21.92 -20.52
C PHE A 190 -1.41 -21.71 -19.19
N LEU A 191 -1.48 -22.68 -18.28
CA LEU A 191 -0.96 -22.56 -16.91
C LEU A 191 0.56 -22.34 -16.85
N LYS A 192 1.33 -22.92 -17.78
CA LYS A 192 2.79 -22.72 -17.84
C LYS A 192 3.24 -21.28 -18.13
N LYS A 193 2.32 -20.40 -18.57
CA LYS A 193 2.56 -18.96 -18.79
C LYS A 193 2.08 -18.08 -17.61
N LYS A 194 1.56 -18.68 -16.55
CA LYS A 194 0.95 -17.98 -15.41
C LYS A 194 1.87 -17.90 -14.21
N HIS A 195 1.72 -16.84 -13.44
CA HIS A 195 2.51 -16.51 -12.26
C HIS A 195 1.60 -16.59 -11.03
N VAL A 196 1.82 -17.60 -10.17
CA VAL A 196 0.94 -17.93 -9.05
C VAL A 196 1.65 -17.63 -7.73
N LEU A 197 1.01 -16.83 -6.87
CA LEU A 197 1.37 -16.70 -5.46
C LEU A 197 0.57 -17.71 -4.64
N LEU A 198 1.24 -18.60 -3.91
CA LEU A 198 0.64 -19.55 -2.99
C LEU A 198 1.01 -19.19 -1.55
N LEU A 199 0.03 -18.75 -0.78
CA LEU A 199 0.17 -18.40 0.64
C LEU A 199 -0.42 -19.51 1.50
N HIS A 200 0.44 -20.25 2.19
CA HIS A 200 0.00 -21.28 3.14
C HIS A 200 -0.36 -20.64 4.48
N ALA A 201 -1.63 -20.29 4.70
CA ALA A 201 -2.10 -19.63 5.92
C ALA A 201 -2.10 -20.51 7.19
N GLY A 202 -1.55 -21.72 7.11
CA GLY A 202 -1.47 -22.68 8.21
C GLY A 202 -2.76 -23.47 8.47
N GLY A 203 -2.75 -24.25 9.54
CA GLY A 203 -3.96 -24.88 10.11
C GLY A 203 -4.45 -24.12 11.34
N ASP A 204 -5.37 -24.73 12.11
CA ASP A 204 -5.88 -24.23 13.39
C ASP A 204 -4.82 -23.43 14.19
N SER A 205 -5.07 -22.15 14.48
CA SER A 205 -4.11 -21.27 15.16
C SER A 205 -4.13 -21.48 16.67
N LYS A 206 -3.94 -22.72 17.11
CA LYS A 206 -4.04 -23.14 18.52
C LYS A 206 -3.05 -22.46 19.47
N ARG A 207 -2.01 -21.78 18.96
CA ARG A 207 -1.05 -20.96 19.73
C ARG A 207 -1.36 -19.46 19.70
N VAL A 208 -2.34 -19.04 18.91
CA VAL A 208 -2.86 -17.66 18.81
C VAL A 208 -4.40 -17.76 18.75
N PRO A 209 -5.06 -18.28 19.82
CA PRO A 209 -6.43 -18.77 19.71
C PRO A 209 -7.46 -17.68 19.39
N TRP A 210 -7.17 -16.43 19.79
CA TRP A 210 -7.95 -15.22 19.46
C TRP A 210 -7.87 -14.81 17.98
N ALA A 211 -6.90 -15.33 17.21
CA ALA A 211 -6.77 -15.09 15.78
C ALA A 211 -7.48 -16.15 14.91
N ASN A 212 -8.06 -17.21 15.50
CA ASN A 212 -8.88 -18.17 14.76
C ASN A 212 -10.08 -17.55 14.04
N PRO A 213 -10.84 -16.58 14.62
CA PRO A 213 -12.02 -16.00 13.96
C PRO A 213 -11.66 -15.19 12.70
N MET A 214 -10.53 -14.46 12.71
CA MET A 214 -10.08 -13.63 11.57
C MET A 214 -9.16 -14.37 10.58
N GLY A 215 -8.50 -15.45 11.01
CA GLY A 215 -7.43 -16.11 10.28
C GLY A 215 -6.08 -15.44 10.52
N LYS A 216 -5.04 -16.22 10.82
CA LYS A 216 -3.74 -15.67 11.25
C LYS A 216 -3.05 -14.83 10.16
N VAL A 217 -3.20 -15.18 8.89
CA VAL A 217 -2.68 -14.37 7.78
C VAL A 217 -3.33 -12.97 7.71
N PHE A 218 -4.51 -12.79 8.31
CA PHE A 218 -5.23 -11.52 8.41
C PHE A 218 -5.09 -10.86 9.79
N LEU A 219 -4.03 -11.21 10.56
CA LEU A 219 -3.67 -10.50 11.78
C LEU A 219 -3.50 -8.99 11.52
N PRO A 220 -4.01 -8.10 12.40
CA PRO A 220 -3.77 -6.66 12.29
C PRO A 220 -2.30 -6.37 12.56
N LEU A 221 -1.60 -5.83 11.56
CA LEU A 221 -0.19 -5.46 11.65
C LEU A 221 -0.04 -4.01 11.18
N PRO A 222 -0.38 -3.01 12.03
CA PRO A 222 -0.47 -1.60 11.66
C PRO A 222 0.89 -0.91 11.44
N TYR A 223 1.88 -1.64 10.92
CA TYR A 223 3.08 -1.09 10.30
C TYR A 223 2.67 -0.15 9.15
N LEU A 224 3.27 1.04 9.11
CA LEU A 224 2.98 2.11 8.14
C LEU A 224 1.53 2.64 8.17
N ALA A 225 0.69 2.24 9.14
CA ALA A 225 -0.71 2.68 9.19
C ALA A 225 -0.88 4.21 9.39
N ALA A 226 0.13 4.86 9.97
CA ALA A 226 0.20 6.32 10.07
C ALA A 226 0.37 7.04 8.71
N ASP A 227 0.73 6.32 7.64
CA ASP A 227 0.79 6.85 6.27
C ASP A 227 -0.59 6.90 5.60
N ASP A 228 -1.60 6.18 6.10
CA ASP A 228 -2.98 6.15 5.58
C ASP A 228 -4.01 6.05 6.72
N PRO A 229 -4.09 7.03 7.65
CA PRO A 229 -4.77 6.88 8.93
C PRO A 229 -6.31 6.93 8.87
N ASP A 230 -6.87 7.25 7.69
CA ASP A 230 -8.30 7.14 7.35
C ASP A 230 -8.64 5.86 6.59
N GLY A 231 -7.62 5.10 6.18
CA GLY A 231 -7.77 3.88 5.41
C GLY A 231 -7.94 2.60 6.22
N PRO A 232 -8.01 1.45 5.54
CA PRO A 232 -8.08 0.16 6.20
C PRO A 232 -6.80 -0.15 6.99
N VAL A 233 -6.96 -0.86 8.10
CA VAL A 233 -5.85 -1.38 8.91
C VAL A 233 -4.96 -2.28 8.04
N PRO A 234 -3.65 -2.03 7.93
CA PRO A 234 -2.74 -2.94 7.24
C PRO A 234 -2.70 -4.30 7.95
N LEU A 235 -2.92 -5.37 7.18
CA LEU A 235 -2.91 -6.75 7.68
C LEU A 235 -1.59 -7.45 7.35
N LEU A 236 -1.24 -8.52 8.08
CA LEU A 236 -0.07 -9.36 7.78
C LEU A 236 -0.06 -9.81 6.29
N PHE A 237 -1.22 -10.19 5.76
CA PHE A 237 -1.47 -10.49 4.35
C PHE A 237 -0.99 -9.37 3.40
N ASP A 238 -1.31 -8.11 3.70
CA ASP A 238 -0.96 -6.98 2.83
C ASP A 238 0.57 -6.80 2.75
N HIS A 239 1.28 -6.94 3.87
CA HIS A 239 2.74 -6.82 3.90
C HIS A 239 3.42 -8.00 3.18
N ILE A 240 2.88 -9.21 3.31
CA ILE A 240 3.32 -10.39 2.55
C ILE A 240 3.10 -10.16 1.04
N LEU A 241 1.92 -9.64 0.66
CA LEU A 241 1.59 -9.31 -0.72
C LEU A 241 2.52 -8.22 -1.27
N ALA A 242 2.87 -7.22 -0.47
CA ALA A 242 3.80 -6.15 -0.85
C ALA A 242 5.20 -6.68 -1.18
N ILE A 243 5.75 -7.54 -0.33
CA ILE A 243 7.08 -8.14 -0.55
C ILE A 243 7.05 -9.13 -1.74
N SER A 244 5.96 -9.90 -1.91
CA SER A 244 5.82 -10.79 -3.06
C SER A 244 5.68 -10.03 -4.40
N SER A 245 5.10 -8.82 -4.41
CA SER A 245 5.05 -7.96 -5.61
C SER A 245 6.46 -7.57 -6.09
N CYS A 246 7.43 -7.44 -5.17
CA CYS A 246 8.85 -7.32 -5.52
C CYS A 246 9.40 -8.63 -6.11
N ALA A 247 9.21 -9.76 -5.41
CA ALA A 247 9.70 -11.07 -5.85
C ALA A 247 9.20 -11.49 -7.25
N ARG A 248 8.01 -11.02 -7.66
CA ARG A 248 7.43 -11.22 -9.02
C ARG A 248 8.37 -10.81 -10.16
N GLN A 249 9.32 -9.90 -9.94
CA GLN A 249 10.29 -9.51 -10.98
C GLN A 249 11.16 -10.69 -11.47
N ALA A 250 11.65 -11.52 -10.55
CA ALA A 250 12.67 -12.54 -10.84
C ALA A 250 12.22 -13.67 -11.79
N TYR A 251 10.92 -13.72 -12.09
CA TYR A 251 10.28 -14.62 -13.05
C TYR A 251 10.37 -14.12 -14.49
N ASN A 252 10.62 -12.82 -14.71
CA ASN A 252 10.58 -12.17 -16.01
C ASN A 252 9.26 -12.52 -16.76
N ASN A 253 9.39 -13.05 -17.97
CA ASN A 253 8.29 -13.52 -18.85
C ASN A 253 8.05 -15.04 -18.76
N GLN A 254 8.73 -15.75 -17.86
CA GLN A 254 8.52 -17.19 -17.64
C GLN A 254 7.51 -17.41 -16.51
N GLY A 255 6.47 -18.21 -16.77
CA GLY A 255 5.51 -18.60 -15.75
C GLY A 255 6.17 -19.32 -14.58
N GLY A 256 5.50 -19.29 -13.43
CA GLY A 256 6.04 -19.85 -12.20
C GLY A 256 5.13 -19.79 -10.99
N LEU A 257 5.61 -20.40 -9.92
CA LEU A 257 4.98 -20.45 -8.60
C LEU A 257 5.90 -19.78 -7.57
N PHE A 258 5.34 -18.99 -6.68
CA PHE A 258 6.01 -18.47 -5.48
C PHE A 258 5.23 -18.92 -4.25
N ILE A 259 5.87 -19.63 -3.34
CA ILE A 259 5.27 -20.20 -2.12
C ILE A 259 5.79 -19.43 -0.91
N MET A 260 4.90 -18.99 -0.03
CA MET A 260 5.23 -18.40 1.28
C MET A 260 4.31 -18.97 2.36
N THR A 261 4.71 -18.90 3.63
CA THR A 261 3.79 -19.14 4.77
C THR A 261 3.04 -17.86 5.14
N GLY A 262 1.80 -18.00 5.57
CA GLY A 262 0.94 -16.88 6.00
C GLY A 262 1.10 -16.50 7.48
N ASP A 263 2.08 -17.08 8.18
CA ASP A 263 2.36 -16.79 9.59
C ASP A 263 3.76 -16.22 9.86
N VAL A 264 4.43 -15.74 8.80
CA VAL A 264 5.71 -15.05 8.83
C VAL A 264 5.66 -13.86 7.88
N LEU A 265 6.27 -12.74 8.28
CA LEU A 265 6.64 -11.66 7.37
C LEU A 265 8.16 -11.68 7.12
N PRO A 266 8.63 -12.14 5.94
CA PRO A 266 10.05 -12.19 5.62
C PRO A 266 10.51 -10.87 4.97
N CYS A 267 11.03 -9.94 5.76
CA CYS A 267 11.45 -8.63 5.27
C CYS A 267 12.88 -8.67 4.71
N PHE A 268 12.99 -8.60 3.38
CA PHE A 268 14.23 -8.41 2.62
C PHE A 268 13.92 -7.64 1.33
N ASP A 269 14.93 -7.10 0.65
CA ASP A 269 14.73 -6.48 -0.67
C ASP A 269 14.54 -7.54 -1.78
N ALA A 270 13.32 -8.03 -1.90
CA ALA A 270 12.95 -8.99 -2.93
C ALA A 270 12.97 -8.41 -4.37
N SER A 271 13.26 -7.11 -4.57
CA SER A 271 13.46 -6.56 -5.92
C SER A 271 14.85 -6.84 -6.49
N ALA A 272 15.83 -7.15 -5.63
CA ALA A 272 17.16 -7.62 -5.99
C ALA A 272 17.25 -9.15 -6.13
N MET A 273 16.14 -9.89 -5.96
CA MET A 273 16.13 -11.35 -6.00
C MET A 273 16.40 -11.88 -7.42
N VAL A 274 17.37 -12.77 -7.55
CA VAL A 274 17.70 -13.45 -8.83
C VAL A 274 17.32 -14.91 -8.73
N LEU A 275 16.59 -15.41 -9.74
CA LEU A 275 16.25 -16.82 -9.92
C LEU A 275 16.96 -17.35 -11.17
N PRO A 276 17.68 -18.49 -11.09
CA PRO A 276 18.18 -19.16 -12.28
C PRO A 276 17.03 -19.60 -13.19
N GLU A 277 17.32 -19.74 -14.48
CA GLU A 277 16.30 -20.12 -15.45
C GLU A 277 15.85 -21.57 -15.22
N ASP A 278 14.60 -21.88 -15.58
CA ASP A 278 14.05 -23.25 -15.66
C ASP A 278 14.10 -24.14 -14.40
N THR A 279 14.40 -23.58 -13.23
CA THR A 279 14.70 -24.31 -11.98
C THR A 279 13.73 -24.00 -10.83
N SER A 280 13.88 -24.74 -9.74
CA SER A 280 13.34 -24.40 -8.42
C SER A 280 14.42 -23.76 -7.55
N CYS A 281 14.02 -22.83 -6.69
CA CYS A 281 14.90 -22.10 -5.78
C CYS A 281 14.29 -21.99 -4.38
N ILE A 282 15.07 -22.24 -3.34
CA ILE A 282 14.71 -22.03 -1.94
C ILE A 282 15.36 -20.75 -1.42
N ILE A 283 14.61 -19.88 -0.75
CA ILE A 283 15.20 -18.69 -0.14
C ILE A 283 15.75 -19.11 1.24
N THR A 284 16.97 -18.71 1.55
CA THR A 284 17.65 -19.04 2.82
C THR A 284 18.21 -17.79 3.48
N VAL A 285 18.45 -17.88 4.79
CA VAL A 285 19.13 -16.84 5.58
C VAL A 285 20.19 -17.49 6.48
N PRO A 286 21.42 -16.95 6.59
CA PRO A 286 22.44 -17.54 7.46
C PRO A 286 22.14 -17.28 8.94
N ILE A 287 21.93 -18.35 9.71
CA ILE A 287 21.51 -18.33 11.12
C ILE A 287 22.51 -19.06 12.03
N THR A 288 22.46 -18.78 13.33
CA THR A 288 23.34 -19.41 14.33
C THR A 288 22.98 -20.89 14.57
N LEU A 289 23.96 -21.69 14.99
CA LEU A 289 23.85 -23.16 15.00
C LEU A 289 22.85 -23.71 16.03
N ASP A 290 22.62 -22.99 17.12
CA ASP A 290 21.59 -23.27 18.12
C ASP A 290 20.19 -23.21 17.51
N ILE A 291 19.90 -22.14 16.77
CA ILE A 291 18.66 -21.99 16.01
C ILE A 291 18.60 -23.05 14.91
N ALA A 292 19.65 -23.18 14.09
CA ALA A 292 19.70 -24.11 12.96
C ALA A 292 19.40 -25.56 13.40
N SER A 293 19.87 -25.98 14.58
CA SER A 293 19.65 -27.34 15.09
C SER A 293 18.18 -27.69 15.35
N ASN A 294 17.33 -26.67 15.57
CA ASN A 294 15.90 -26.83 15.80
C ASN A 294 15.07 -26.72 14.51
N HIS A 295 15.70 -26.57 13.34
CA HIS A 295 15.06 -26.11 12.10
C HIS A 295 15.44 -26.94 10.87
N GLY A 296 14.80 -26.67 9.73
CA GLY A 296 15.28 -27.13 8.43
C GLY A 296 16.55 -26.37 8.03
N VAL A 297 17.54 -27.08 7.47
CA VAL A 297 18.83 -26.50 7.07
C VAL A 297 19.20 -27.00 5.68
N ILE A 298 19.64 -26.06 4.84
CA ILE A 298 20.01 -26.28 3.44
C ILE A 298 21.53 -26.43 3.34
N VAL A 299 22.00 -27.48 2.65
CA VAL A 299 23.43 -27.67 2.36
C VAL A 299 23.70 -27.23 0.92
N ALA A 300 24.45 -26.15 0.75
CA ALA A 300 24.84 -25.63 -0.56
C ALA A 300 26.08 -26.36 -1.12
N SER A 301 26.17 -26.49 -2.44
CA SER A 301 27.35 -27.00 -3.14
C SER A 301 28.50 -25.98 -3.13
N LYS A 302 29.71 -26.38 -2.72
CA LYS A 302 30.92 -25.53 -2.73
C LYS A 302 31.59 -25.42 -4.12
N THR A 303 30.79 -25.28 -5.18
CA THR A 303 31.24 -25.27 -6.59
C THR A 303 31.22 -23.87 -7.19
N GLY A 304 32.28 -23.10 -6.93
CA GLY A 304 32.52 -21.76 -7.49
C GLY A 304 33.93 -21.25 -7.18
N ASN A 305 34.43 -20.27 -7.94
CA ASN A 305 35.69 -19.59 -7.62
C ASN A 305 35.52 -18.68 -6.39
N SER A 306 36.62 -18.44 -5.66
CA SER A 306 36.64 -17.74 -4.37
C SER A 306 36.32 -16.24 -4.39
N ASP A 307 36.22 -15.63 -5.58
CA ASP A 307 36.45 -14.19 -5.74
C ASP A 307 35.14 -13.40 -5.99
N GLU A 308 34.00 -14.08 -6.16
CA GLU A 308 32.67 -13.46 -6.21
C GLU A 308 31.72 -14.12 -5.20
N VAL A 309 31.09 -13.31 -4.34
CA VAL A 309 30.07 -13.77 -3.38
C VAL A 309 28.75 -14.00 -4.12
N CYS A 310 28.66 -15.12 -4.83
CA CYS A 310 27.43 -15.49 -5.53
C CYS A 310 26.30 -15.75 -4.51
N SER A 311 25.20 -15.01 -4.65
CA SER A 311 24.02 -15.15 -3.78
C SER A 311 23.20 -16.41 -4.07
N VAL A 312 23.54 -17.18 -5.11
CA VAL A 312 22.80 -18.37 -5.55
C VAL A 312 23.71 -19.58 -5.70
N SER A 313 23.37 -20.69 -5.03
CA SER A 313 24.17 -21.94 -5.05
C SER A 313 23.29 -23.19 -5.22
N PRO A 314 23.74 -24.26 -5.91
CA PRO A 314 22.99 -25.52 -5.99
C PRO A 314 22.79 -26.16 -4.61
N VAL A 315 21.63 -26.77 -4.37
CA VAL A 315 21.33 -27.52 -3.13
C VAL A 315 21.87 -28.94 -3.23
N ALA A 316 22.89 -29.24 -2.42
CA ALA A 316 23.49 -30.57 -2.34
C ALA A 316 22.69 -31.53 -1.44
N ASN A 317 22.12 -31.03 -0.32
CA ASN A 317 21.36 -31.85 0.63
C ASN A 317 20.41 -30.97 1.49
N LEU A 318 19.47 -31.62 2.17
CA LEU A 318 18.54 -31.04 3.14
C LEU A 318 18.71 -31.74 4.49
N LEU A 319 18.69 -31.00 5.59
CA LEU A 319 18.72 -31.54 6.95
C LEU A 319 17.49 -31.05 7.71
N GLN A 320 16.85 -31.92 8.50
CA GLN A 320 15.61 -31.62 9.21
C GLN A 320 15.85 -31.75 10.71
N LYS A 321 15.98 -30.62 11.41
CA LYS A 321 16.34 -30.49 12.83
C LYS A 321 17.64 -31.25 13.20
N PRO A 322 18.75 -31.00 12.50
CA PRO A 322 20.01 -31.72 12.72
C PRO A 322 20.68 -31.34 14.03
N SER A 323 21.37 -32.29 14.66
CA SER A 323 22.36 -31.95 15.69
C SER A 323 23.52 -31.11 15.13
N VAL A 324 24.23 -30.38 16.00
CA VAL A 324 25.43 -29.61 15.59
C VAL A 324 26.54 -30.53 15.04
N GLU A 325 26.57 -31.78 15.49
CA GLU A 325 27.44 -32.84 14.94
C GLU A 325 27.04 -33.19 13.50
N GLU A 326 25.75 -33.34 13.21
CA GLU A 326 25.24 -33.58 11.85
C GLU A 326 25.46 -32.39 10.91
N LEU A 327 25.28 -31.15 11.39
CA LEU A 327 25.62 -29.94 10.64
C LEU A 327 27.10 -29.95 10.20
N SER A 328 28.00 -30.31 11.12
CA SER A 328 29.44 -30.42 10.86
C SER A 328 29.74 -31.55 9.87
N LYS A 329 29.20 -32.74 10.12
CA LYS A 329 29.38 -33.97 9.33
C LYS A 329 28.88 -33.86 7.89
N HIS A 330 27.81 -33.10 7.66
CA HIS A 330 27.23 -32.89 6.34
C HIS A 330 27.69 -31.58 5.67
N HIS A 331 28.72 -30.92 6.21
CA HIS A 331 29.28 -29.66 5.68
C HIS A 331 28.25 -28.54 5.51
N ALA A 332 27.26 -28.47 6.40
CA ALA A 332 26.19 -27.48 6.39
C ALA A 332 26.58 -26.13 7.03
N ILE A 333 27.77 -26.06 7.61
CA ILE A 333 28.32 -24.87 8.27
C ILE A 333 29.12 -24.06 7.23
N LEU A 334 28.78 -22.78 7.11
CA LEU A 334 29.43 -21.80 6.26
C LEU A 334 30.78 -21.35 6.86
N ASP A 335 31.58 -20.68 6.04
CA ASP A 335 32.93 -20.25 6.42
C ASP A 335 32.92 -19.09 7.45
N ASP A 336 31.74 -18.51 7.76
CA ASP A 336 31.49 -17.56 8.85
C ASP A 336 30.94 -18.21 10.15
N GLY A 337 30.78 -19.54 10.17
CA GLY A 337 30.28 -20.31 11.31
C GLY A 337 28.75 -20.40 11.43
N ARG A 338 27.98 -19.84 10.48
CA ARG A 338 26.50 -19.97 10.43
C ARG A 338 26.06 -21.15 9.57
N ALA A 339 24.77 -21.46 9.56
CA ALA A 339 24.15 -22.43 8.66
C ALA A 339 22.99 -21.79 7.88
N LEU A 340 22.70 -22.26 6.67
CA LEU A 340 21.61 -21.74 5.85
C LEU A 340 20.26 -22.28 6.33
N LEU A 341 19.47 -21.42 6.98
CA LEU A 341 18.11 -21.74 7.41
C LEU A 341 17.20 -21.94 6.20
N ASP A 342 16.44 -23.03 6.21
CA ASP A 342 15.25 -23.21 5.37
C ASP A 342 14.15 -22.22 5.82
N THR A 343 13.78 -21.25 4.97
CA THR A 343 12.73 -20.25 5.27
C THR A 343 11.31 -20.71 4.94
N GLY A 344 11.13 -21.87 4.31
CA GLY A 344 9.84 -22.33 3.77
C GLY A 344 9.37 -21.57 2.53
N ILE A 345 10.17 -20.63 2.01
CA ILE A 345 9.85 -19.83 0.82
C ILE A 345 10.49 -20.50 -0.40
N ILE A 346 9.67 -20.84 -1.40
CA ILE A 346 10.10 -21.52 -2.63
C ILE A 346 9.67 -20.69 -3.85
N ALA A 347 10.59 -20.48 -4.78
CA ALA A 347 10.31 -20.07 -6.14
C ALA A 347 10.45 -21.26 -7.11
N VAL A 348 9.58 -21.36 -8.12
CA VAL A 348 9.67 -22.36 -9.20
C VAL A 348 9.39 -21.66 -10.52
N ARG A 349 10.33 -21.68 -11.45
CA ARG A 349 10.31 -20.86 -12.67
C ARG A 349 10.50 -21.73 -13.93
N GLY A 350 9.90 -21.33 -15.05
CA GLY A 350 10.20 -21.90 -16.37
C GLY A 350 9.92 -23.41 -16.46
N LYS A 351 10.89 -24.21 -16.91
CA LYS A 351 10.70 -25.65 -17.11
C LYS A 351 10.33 -26.42 -15.85
N ALA A 352 10.90 -26.09 -14.68
CA ALA A 352 10.48 -26.68 -13.41
C ALA A 352 8.99 -26.40 -13.08
N TRP A 353 8.45 -25.27 -13.52
CA TRP A 353 7.02 -24.96 -13.41
C TRP A 353 6.18 -25.72 -14.44
N GLU A 354 6.61 -25.80 -15.70
CA GLU A 354 5.91 -26.60 -16.72
C GLU A 354 5.87 -28.09 -16.33
N ASP A 355 6.96 -28.65 -15.79
CA ASP A 355 7.00 -30.04 -15.32
C ASP A 355 6.08 -30.26 -14.11
N LEU A 356 5.95 -29.28 -13.20
CA LEU A 356 5.02 -29.32 -12.06
C LEU A 356 3.54 -29.18 -12.48
N VAL A 357 3.24 -28.31 -13.44
CA VAL A 357 1.90 -28.17 -14.06
C VAL A 357 1.52 -29.44 -14.82
N THR A 358 2.46 -30.00 -15.59
CA THR A 358 2.23 -31.25 -16.34
C THR A 358 1.94 -32.41 -15.38
N LEU A 359 2.72 -32.53 -14.30
CA LEU A 359 2.49 -33.53 -13.27
C LEU A 359 1.12 -33.38 -12.59
N SER A 360 0.71 -32.15 -12.24
CA SER A 360 -0.56 -31.92 -11.53
C SER A 360 -1.80 -32.11 -12.41
N CYS A 361 -1.71 -31.84 -13.72
CA CYS A 361 -2.75 -32.21 -14.68
C CYS A 361 -2.84 -33.74 -14.87
N LEU A 362 -1.71 -34.41 -15.14
CA LEU A 362 -1.72 -35.85 -15.46
C LEU A 362 -2.00 -36.75 -14.24
N SER A 363 -1.72 -36.29 -13.01
CA SER A 363 -1.92 -37.09 -11.80
C SER A 363 -3.36 -37.11 -11.27
N GLN A 364 -4.30 -36.40 -11.90
CA GLN A 364 -5.69 -36.26 -11.40
C GLN A 364 -6.39 -37.61 -11.12
N PRO A 365 -6.35 -38.64 -11.99
CA PRO A 365 -7.03 -39.91 -11.72
C PRO A 365 -6.42 -40.65 -10.52
N MET A 366 -5.09 -40.70 -10.46
CA MET A 366 -4.33 -41.35 -9.39
C MET A 366 -4.54 -40.66 -8.03
N ILE A 367 -4.64 -39.33 -8.00
CA ILE A 367 -4.93 -38.57 -6.78
C ILE A 367 -6.38 -38.77 -6.34
N SER A 368 -7.33 -38.88 -7.29
CA SER A 368 -8.72 -39.26 -7.00
C SER A 368 -8.80 -40.68 -6.40
N GLU A 369 -8.05 -41.64 -6.94
CA GLU A 369 -7.99 -43.01 -6.39
C GLU A 369 -7.39 -43.03 -4.98
N LEU A 370 -6.30 -42.29 -4.74
CA LEU A 370 -5.69 -42.11 -3.42
C LEU A 370 -6.60 -41.41 -2.39
N LEU A 371 -7.53 -40.56 -2.83
CA LEU A 371 -8.56 -39.96 -1.98
C LEU A 371 -9.69 -40.96 -1.63
N ASN A 372 -10.00 -41.88 -2.53
CA ASN A 372 -11.15 -42.79 -2.41
C ASN A 372 -10.84 -44.14 -1.71
N THR A 373 -9.57 -44.52 -1.53
CA THR A 373 -9.17 -45.82 -0.98
C THR A 373 -9.43 -46.02 0.53
N LYS A 374 -10.70 -46.25 0.90
CA LYS A 374 -11.17 -46.56 2.28
C LYS A 374 -10.77 -47.96 2.78
N LYS A 375 -9.47 -48.26 2.94
CA LYS A 375 -8.99 -49.49 3.62
C LYS A 375 -8.18 -49.16 4.87
N GLU A 376 -8.87 -49.25 6.01
CA GLU A 376 -8.46 -48.81 7.35
C GLU A 376 -7.10 -49.36 7.82
N ALA A 377 -6.70 -50.55 7.35
CA ALA A 377 -5.42 -51.18 7.68
C ALA A 377 -4.19 -50.67 6.89
N ARG A 378 -4.32 -49.67 6.01
CA ARG A 378 -3.19 -49.10 5.23
C ARG A 378 -3.02 -47.57 5.35
N ILE A 379 -3.86 -46.89 6.13
CA ILE A 379 -3.91 -45.42 6.18
C ILE A 379 -2.66 -44.81 6.85
N GLU A 380 -1.99 -45.55 7.74
CA GLU A 380 -0.75 -45.11 8.39
C GLU A 380 0.41 -44.93 7.39
N LEU A 381 0.60 -45.84 6.43
CA LEU A 381 1.66 -45.76 5.40
C LEU A 381 1.48 -44.60 4.41
N LEU A 382 0.27 -44.07 4.24
CA LEU A 382 0.01 -42.95 3.36
C LEU A 382 0.39 -41.64 4.06
N ILE A 383 1.70 -41.35 4.14
CA ILE A 383 2.26 -40.08 4.61
C ILE A 383 2.93 -39.36 3.44
N MET A 384 2.27 -38.32 2.93
CA MET A 384 2.90 -37.31 2.06
C MET A 384 2.95 -35.95 2.76
N SER A 385 4.08 -35.28 2.62
CA SER A 385 4.39 -33.95 3.14
C SER A 385 4.85 -33.14 1.95
N LEU A 386 3.97 -32.32 1.33
CA LEU A 386 4.30 -31.68 0.04
C LEU A 386 5.64 -30.99 0.09
N TYR A 387 5.87 -30.20 1.15
CA TYR A 387 7.06 -29.41 1.28
C TYR A 387 8.32 -30.29 1.19
N GLU A 388 8.43 -31.27 2.09
CA GLU A 388 9.57 -32.18 2.15
C GLU A 388 9.68 -33.05 0.88
N ASP A 389 8.55 -33.55 0.34
CA ASP A 389 8.52 -34.47 -0.79
C ASP A 389 8.77 -33.77 -2.14
N LEU A 390 8.35 -32.52 -2.30
CA LEU A 390 8.57 -31.70 -3.49
C LEU A 390 10.00 -31.16 -3.53
N VAL A 391 10.49 -30.63 -2.41
CA VAL A 391 11.88 -30.15 -2.27
C VAL A 391 12.84 -31.33 -2.42
N ALA A 392 12.53 -32.50 -1.85
CA ALA A 392 13.29 -33.73 -2.07
C ALA A 392 13.30 -34.21 -3.53
N ALA A 393 12.26 -33.93 -4.32
CA ALA A 393 12.24 -34.31 -5.74
C ALA A 393 13.31 -33.55 -6.55
N TRP A 394 13.58 -32.30 -6.20
CA TRP A 394 14.61 -31.46 -6.83
C TRP A 394 16.00 -31.55 -6.19
N VAL A 395 16.17 -32.34 -5.12
CA VAL A 395 17.46 -32.55 -4.44
C VAL A 395 17.88 -34.02 -4.58
N PRO A 396 18.83 -34.36 -5.49
CA PRO A 396 19.21 -35.74 -5.80
C PRO A 396 19.59 -36.60 -4.58
N ALA A 397 20.23 -36.01 -3.57
CA ALA A 397 20.59 -36.69 -2.31
C ALA A 397 19.38 -37.17 -1.48
N LYS A 398 18.14 -36.83 -1.86
CA LYS A 398 16.89 -37.32 -1.25
C LYS A 398 16.09 -38.28 -2.12
N HIS A 399 16.51 -38.57 -3.35
CA HIS A 399 15.72 -39.39 -4.28
C HIS A 399 15.41 -40.78 -3.72
N ASP A 400 16.38 -41.49 -3.13
CA ASP A 400 16.14 -42.84 -2.58
C ASP A 400 15.23 -42.85 -1.35
N TRP A 401 15.29 -41.80 -0.53
CA TRP A 401 14.31 -41.59 0.55
C TRP A 401 12.92 -41.32 -0.02
N LEU A 402 12.83 -40.44 -1.02
CA LEU A 402 11.56 -40.05 -1.64
C LEU A 402 10.88 -41.23 -2.35
N ARG A 403 11.63 -42.07 -3.09
CA ARG A 403 11.11 -43.29 -3.76
C ARG A 403 10.37 -44.24 -2.81
N SER A 404 10.73 -44.26 -1.53
CA SER A 404 10.05 -45.07 -0.51
C SER A 404 8.66 -44.53 -0.09
N ARG A 405 8.32 -43.29 -0.47
CA ARG A 405 7.07 -42.60 -0.10
C ARG A 405 5.97 -42.76 -1.18
N PRO A 406 4.69 -42.56 -0.83
CA PRO A 406 3.61 -42.50 -1.82
C PRO A 406 3.89 -41.43 -2.88
N LEU A 407 3.69 -41.78 -4.16
CA LEU A 407 4.03 -40.97 -5.33
C LEU A 407 5.52 -40.62 -5.50
N GLY A 408 6.42 -41.20 -4.70
CA GLY A 408 7.85 -40.88 -4.68
C GLY A 408 8.55 -41.07 -6.03
N GLU A 409 8.41 -42.25 -6.64
CA GLU A 409 9.01 -42.53 -7.95
C GLU A 409 8.45 -41.61 -9.04
N GLU A 410 7.17 -41.24 -8.97
CA GLU A 410 6.54 -40.32 -9.93
C GLU A 410 7.07 -38.89 -9.77
N LEU A 411 7.21 -38.41 -8.53
CA LEU A 411 7.82 -37.11 -8.21
C LEU A 411 9.27 -37.05 -8.73
N VAL A 412 10.08 -38.08 -8.46
CA VAL A 412 11.47 -38.17 -8.96
C VAL A 412 11.51 -38.22 -10.49
N ARG A 413 10.67 -39.05 -11.13
CA ARG A 413 10.60 -39.22 -12.59
C ARG A 413 10.16 -37.95 -13.32
N SER A 414 9.25 -37.18 -12.74
CA SER A 414 8.66 -36.02 -13.40
C SER A 414 9.39 -34.72 -13.07
N LEU A 415 9.81 -34.49 -11.82
CA LEU A 415 10.44 -33.26 -11.33
C LEU A 415 11.97 -33.35 -11.17
N GLY A 416 12.50 -34.51 -10.81
CA GLY A 416 13.93 -34.73 -10.51
C GLY A 416 14.89 -34.66 -11.71
N LYS A 417 14.40 -34.16 -12.85
CA LYS A 417 15.20 -33.68 -13.99
C LYS A 417 15.85 -32.32 -13.69
N GLN A 418 15.19 -31.51 -12.86
CA GLN A 418 15.65 -30.18 -12.46
C GLN A 418 16.32 -30.24 -11.09
N THR A 419 17.37 -29.44 -10.89
CA THR A 419 18.08 -29.32 -9.61
C THR A 419 17.61 -28.07 -8.87
N MET A 420 17.44 -28.16 -7.55
CA MET A 420 17.11 -27.00 -6.72
C MET A 420 18.34 -26.13 -6.44
N TYR A 421 18.13 -24.81 -6.46
CA TYR A 421 19.11 -23.81 -6.03
C TYR A 421 18.69 -23.16 -4.71
N SER A 422 19.61 -22.51 -4.01
CA SER A 422 19.36 -21.69 -2.82
C SER A 422 19.73 -20.25 -3.10
N TYR A 423 18.81 -19.30 -2.89
CA TYR A 423 19.08 -17.86 -2.88
C TYR A 423 19.30 -17.39 -1.43
N CYS A 424 20.51 -16.95 -1.11
CA CYS A 424 20.89 -16.53 0.24
C CYS A 424 20.60 -15.03 0.47
N ALA A 425 19.51 -14.74 1.18
CA ALA A 425 19.10 -13.39 1.55
C ALA A 425 19.76 -12.97 2.87
N TYR A 426 20.98 -12.43 2.79
CA TYR A 426 21.81 -12.09 3.97
C TYR A 426 21.15 -11.11 4.95
N ASP A 427 20.39 -10.13 4.45
CA ASP A 427 19.72 -9.10 5.26
C ASP A 427 18.28 -9.45 5.68
N LEU A 428 17.85 -10.70 5.48
CA LEU A 428 16.46 -11.11 5.72
C LEU A 428 16.09 -11.10 7.20
N LEU A 429 15.11 -10.27 7.56
CA LEU A 429 14.48 -10.25 8.88
C LEU A 429 13.25 -11.17 8.88
N PHE A 430 13.29 -12.24 9.66
CA PHE A 430 12.26 -13.28 9.69
C PHE A 430 11.27 -13.05 10.84
N LEU A 431 10.19 -12.29 10.58
CA LEU A 431 9.21 -11.93 11.63
C LEU A 431 8.11 -13.00 11.73
N HIS A 432 8.27 -13.93 12.67
CA HIS A 432 7.32 -15.04 12.91
C HIS A 432 6.20 -14.63 13.87
N PHE A 433 4.95 -14.96 13.52
CA PHE A 433 3.73 -14.68 14.32
C PHE A 433 3.17 -16.00 14.89
N GLY A 434 4.01 -16.78 15.56
CA GLY A 434 3.70 -18.14 16.01
C GLY A 434 2.76 -18.26 17.21
N THR A 435 2.80 -17.26 18.09
CA THR A 435 2.20 -17.19 19.43
C THR A 435 1.69 -15.77 19.74
N SER A 436 0.77 -15.63 20.70
CA SER A 436 0.25 -14.33 21.13
C SER A 436 1.34 -13.36 21.60
N SER A 437 2.37 -13.85 22.31
CA SER A 437 3.49 -13.01 22.77
C SER A 437 4.38 -12.51 21.62
N GLU A 438 4.58 -13.30 20.56
CA GLU A 438 5.35 -12.83 19.39
C GLU A 438 4.61 -11.69 18.67
N VAL A 439 3.27 -11.74 18.59
CA VAL A 439 2.48 -10.63 18.02
C VAL A 439 2.72 -9.33 18.79
N LEU A 440 2.73 -9.37 20.13
CA LEU A 440 3.02 -8.18 20.95
C LEU A 440 4.49 -7.75 20.85
N ASP A 441 5.45 -8.68 20.89
CA ASP A 441 6.89 -8.39 20.76
C ASP A 441 7.20 -7.64 19.42
N HIS A 442 6.44 -7.90 18.35
CA HIS A 442 6.55 -7.15 17.07
C HIS A 442 5.93 -5.75 17.12
N LEU A 443 4.91 -5.52 17.95
CA LEU A 443 4.24 -4.23 18.12
C LEU A 443 4.93 -3.29 19.13
N SER A 444 5.66 -3.84 20.10
CA SER A 444 6.43 -3.08 21.11
C SER A 444 7.94 -3.02 20.82
N GLY A 445 8.49 -4.01 20.12
CA GLY A 445 9.93 -4.18 19.91
C GLY A 445 10.55 -3.32 18.80
N THR A 446 11.39 -3.93 17.96
CA THR A 446 12.18 -3.21 16.94
C THR A 446 11.34 -2.55 15.83
N GLY A 447 10.11 -3.03 15.61
CA GLY A 447 9.13 -2.42 14.69
C GLY A 447 8.38 -1.21 15.27
N SER A 448 8.53 -0.91 16.57
CA SER A 448 7.71 0.07 17.30
C SER A 448 7.62 1.48 16.70
N ARG A 449 8.59 1.89 15.88
CA ARG A 449 8.62 3.18 15.15
C ARG A 449 7.63 3.25 13.99
N ILE A 450 7.36 2.14 13.32
CA ILE A 450 6.44 2.07 12.16
C ILE A 450 5.00 1.68 12.56
N VAL A 451 4.78 1.30 13.83
CA VAL A 451 3.47 0.89 14.37
C VAL A 451 2.56 2.12 14.56
N GLY A 452 1.49 2.20 13.77
CA GLY A 452 0.39 3.13 13.99
C GLY A 452 -0.41 2.74 15.23
N ARG A 453 0.00 3.21 16.42
CA ARG A 453 -0.62 2.86 17.72
C ARG A 453 -2.08 3.31 17.88
N ARG A 454 -2.57 4.19 17.01
CA ARG A 454 -3.93 4.74 17.01
C ARG A 454 -4.42 4.80 15.57
N HIS A 455 -5.39 3.96 15.21
CA HIS A 455 -5.88 3.83 13.84
C HIS A 455 -7.39 3.56 13.81
N LEU A 456 -8.15 4.29 12.99
CA LEU A 456 -9.62 4.20 12.88
C LEU A 456 -10.32 4.04 14.26
N CYS A 457 -9.92 4.85 15.24
CA CYS A 457 -10.32 4.66 16.64
C CYS A 457 -10.99 5.90 17.25
N SER A 458 -11.99 5.67 18.10
CA SER A 458 -12.63 6.71 18.92
C SER A 458 -12.17 6.55 20.37
N ILE A 459 -11.59 7.59 20.95
CA ILE A 459 -10.95 7.58 22.28
C ILE A 459 -11.29 8.90 22.98
N PRO A 460 -11.62 8.91 24.28
CA PRO A 460 -11.92 10.14 25.01
C PRO A 460 -10.67 11.00 25.26
N ALA A 461 -10.86 12.19 25.82
CA ALA A 461 -9.74 13.03 26.25
C ALA A 461 -8.89 12.30 27.31
N THR A 462 -7.57 12.54 27.30
CA THR A 462 -6.59 11.89 28.20
C THR A 462 -6.81 12.15 29.69
N THR A 463 -7.66 13.10 30.04
CA THR A 463 -8.10 13.37 31.42
C THR A 463 -9.27 12.48 31.88
N MET A 464 -9.83 11.64 31.01
CA MET A 464 -11.04 10.84 31.27
C MET A 464 -10.81 9.31 31.22
N SER A 465 -9.66 8.85 30.73
CA SER A 465 -9.29 7.42 30.64
C SER A 465 -7.77 7.28 30.74
N ASP A 466 -7.30 6.29 31.51
CA ASP A 466 -5.87 6.04 31.73
C ASP A 466 -5.34 5.02 30.72
N ILE A 467 -4.83 5.52 29.59
CA ILE A 467 -4.47 4.71 28.42
C ILE A 467 -2.99 4.91 28.11
N ALA A 468 -2.20 3.84 28.25
CA ALA A 468 -0.77 3.85 27.98
C ALA A 468 -0.45 4.33 26.55
N ALA A 469 0.63 5.11 26.43
CA ALA A 469 1.13 5.58 25.13
C ALA A 469 1.66 4.45 24.25
N SER A 470 2.13 3.35 24.85
CA SER A 470 2.64 2.16 24.17
C SER A 470 1.53 1.18 23.72
N ALA A 471 0.35 1.21 24.34
CA ALA A 471 -0.79 0.41 23.90
C ALA A 471 -1.13 0.66 22.41
N VAL A 472 -1.70 -0.34 21.73
CA VAL A 472 -2.09 -0.29 20.31
C VAL A 472 -3.61 -0.41 20.24
N ILE A 473 -4.28 0.64 19.75
CA ILE A 473 -5.75 0.72 19.71
C ILE A 473 -6.19 0.99 18.27
N VAL A 474 -6.87 0.02 17.68
CA VAL A 474 -7.07 -0.09 16.22
C VAL A 474 -8.52 -0.54 15.94
N SER A 475 -9.21 0.13 15.01
CA SER A 475 -10.63 -0.13 14.68
C SER A 475 -11.51 -0.22 15.93
N SER A 476 -11.30 0.64 16.92
CA SER A 476 -11.89 0.47 18.26
C SER A 476 -12.49 1.74 18.85
N LYS A 477 -13.60 1.59 19.58
CA LYS A 477 -14.23 2.62 20.41
C LYS A 477 -13.85 2.37 21.87
N ILE A 478 -13.29 3.37 22.53
CA ILE A 478 -13.07 3.40 23.97
C ILE A 478 -13.99 4.47 24.58
N SER A 479 -14.69 4.14 25.66
CA SER A 479 -15.48 5.09 26.44
C SER A 479 -14.65 5.73 27.58
N PRO A 480 -15.09 6.87 28.15
CA PRO A 480 -14.56 7.38 29.42
C PRO A 480 -14.56 6.33 30.54
N GLY A 481 -13.66 6.48 31.51
CA GLY A 481 -13.54 5.59 32.67
C GLY A 481 -12.75 4.30 32.43
N VAL A 482 -12.45 3.97 31.17
CA VAL A 482 -11.62 2.81 30.79
C VAL A 482 -10.14 3.04 31.12
N SER A 483 -9.43 1.98 31.52
CA SER A 483 -7.96 1.97 31.57
C SER A 483 -7.33 0.85 30.72
N ILE A 484 -6.15 1.12 30.13
CA ILE A 484 -5.43 0.19 29.24
C ILE A 484 -3.92 0.29 29.51
N GLY A 485 -3.32 -0.81 29.96
CA GLY A 485 -1.90 -0.94 30.31
C GLY A 485 -0.91 -0.94 29.13
N GLU A 486 0.38 -1.03 29.46
CA GLU A 486 1.48 -0.90 28.50
C GLU A 486 1.56 -2.08 27.52
N ASP A 487 1.94 -1.79 26.27
CA ASP A 487 2.15 -2.77 25.19
C ASP A 487 0.97 -3.72 24.90
N SER A 488 -0.24 -3.37 25.36
CA SER A 488 -1.48 -4.13 25.10
C SER A 488 -2.09 -3.79 23.74
N LEU A 489 -2.76 -4.77 23.11
CA LEU A 489 -3.46 -4.64 21.82
C LEU A 489 -4.97 -4.66 22.03
N VAL A 490 -5.67 -3.63 21.53
CA VAL A 490 -7.14 -3.57 21.45
C VAL A 490 -7.53 -3.40 19.99
N TYR A 491 -8.24 -4.38 19.44
CA TYR A 491 -8.61 -4.45 18.02
C TYR A 491 -10.09 -4.76 17.82
N ASP A 492 -10.73 -4.07 16.88
CA ASP A 492 -12.11 -4.30 16.43
C ASP A 492 -13.13 -4.34 17.60
N SER A 493 -12.94 -3.50 18.62
CA SER A 493 -13.62 -3.60 19.92
C SER A 493 -14.33 -2.30 20.34
N SER A 494 -15.44 -2.43 21.07
CA SER A 494 -16.15 -1.34 21.75
C SER A 494 -16.11 -1.58 23.26
N ILE A 495 -15.25 -0.83 23.97
CA ILE A 495 -15.00 -0.97 25.40
C ILE A 495 -15.72 0.15 26.18
N SER A 496 -16.67 -0.24 27.02
CA SER A 496 -17.53 0.66 27.82
C SER A 496 -16.92 1.01 29.19
N ASP A 497 -17.55 1.95 29.91
CA ASP A 497 -17.13 2.40 31.25
C ASP A 497 -17.03 1.27 32.30
N GLY A 498 -16.06 1.36 33.20
CA GLY A 498 -15.80 0.38 34.27
C GLY A 498 -14.90 -0.79 33.86
N ILE A 499 -14.28 -0.74 32.67
CA ILE A 499 -13.41 -1.81 32.15
C ILE A 499 -11.94 -1.44 32.30
N GLN A 500 -11.15 -2.39 32.80
CA GLN A 500 -9.70 -2.26 32.96
C GLN A 500 -8.99 -3.37 32.17
N ILE A 501 -8.03 -2.99 31.35
CA ILE A 501 -7.18 -3.91 30.57
C ILE A 501 -5.74 -3.75 31.07
N GLY A 502 -5.16 -4.84 31.60
CA GLY A 502 -3.78 -4.89 32.06
C GLY A 502 -2.74 -4.70 30.95
N SER A 503 -1.47 -4.76 31.32
CA SER A 503 -0.32 -4.62 30.43
C SER A 503 0.03 -5.93 29.73
N LEU A 504 0.55 -5.86 28.50
CA LEU A 504 0.85 -7.00 27.63
C LEU A 504 -0.37 -7.94 27.40
N SER A 505 -1.56 -7.36 27.32
CA SER A 505 -2.84 -8.06 27.15
C SER A 505 -3.47 -7.77 25.79
N ILE A 506 -4.39 -8.64 25.36
CA ILE A 506 -5.00 -8.62 24.02
C ILE A 506 -6.53 -8.63 24.15
N ALA A 507 -7.22 -7.66 23.55
CA ALA A 507 -8.67 -7.60 23.45
C ALA A 507 -9.10 -7.50 21.97
N VAL A 508 -9.93 -8.44 21.49
CA VAL A 508 -10.27 -8.60 20.06
C VAL A 508 -11.76 -8.86 19.87
N GLY A 509 -12.44 -8.05 19.05
CA GLY A 509 -13.88 -8.22 18.74
C GLY A 509 -14.81 -7.96 19.92
N VAL A 510 -14.31 -7.38 21.02
CA VAL A 510 -15.01 -7.29 22.31
C VAL A 510 -15.98 -6.11 22.29
N THR A 511 -17.27 -6.36 22.46
CA THR A 511 -18.34 -5.36 22.38
C THR A 511 -19.17 -5.37 23.67
N ILE A 512 -18.66 -4.66 24.67
CA ILE A 512 -19.27 -4.55 26.00
C ILE A 512 -20.38 -3.48 25.93
N PRO A 513 -21.66 -3.82 26.20
CA PRO A 513 -22.74 -2.86 26.14
C PRO A 513 -22.57 -1.74 27.17
N GLU A 514 -23.12 -0.57 26.88
CA GLU A 514 -23.20 0.53 27.84
C GLU A 514 -24.25 0.22 28.91
N LYS A 515 -24.11 0.82 30.10
CA LYS A 515 -24.95 0.49 31.27
C LYS A 515 -26.37 1.04 31.07
N ASP A 516 -27.38 0.18 31.20
CA ASP A 516 -28.76 0.62 31.44
C ASP A 516 -28.83 1.31 32.81
N HIS A 517 -28.81 2.64 32.80
CA HIS A 517 -28.76 3.49 34.00
C HIS A 517 -29.94 3.31 34.97
N GLU A 518 -31.00 2.60 34.57
CA GLU A 518 -32.21 2.38 35.38
C GLU A 518 -32.16 1.08 36.22
N ALA A 519 -31.19 0.17 35.99
CA ALA A 519 -31.33 -1.23 36.41
C ALA A 519 -30.58 -1.65 37.69
N THR A 520 -29.38 -1.12 38.01
CA THR A 520 -28.57 -1.58 39.15
C THR A 520 -27.71 -0.51 39.81
N ASN A 521 -27.73 -0.44 41.15
CA ASN A 521 -26.95 0.48 41.99
C ASN A 521 -25.50 0.03 42.30
N ASP A 522 -25.04 -1.11 41.75
CA ASP A 522 -23.73 -1.70 42.06
C ASP A 522 -22.81 -1.53 40.82
N PRO A 523 -21.71 -0.77 40.90
CA PRO A 523 -20.90 -0.42 39.74
C PRO A 523 -20.11 -1.64 39.26
N TYR A 524 -20.69 -2.41 38.33
CA TYR A 524 -19.99 -3.54 37.73
C TYR A 524 -18.71 -3.09 37.04
N THR A 525 -17.59 -3.66 37.49
CA THR A 525 -16.27 -3.51 36.91
C THR A 525 -15.72 -4.87 36.48
N PHE A 526 -14.99 -4.87 35.37
CA PHE A 526 -14.33 -6.06 34.84
C PHE A 526 -12.87 -5.73 34.55
N LEU A 527 -11.98 -6.61 35.01
CA LEU A 527 -10.54 -6.49 34.88
C LEU A 527 -10.04 -7.67 34.05
N LEU A 528 -9.48 -7.37 32.87
CA LEU A 528 -8.59 -8.30 32.16
C LEU A 528 -7.19 -8.10 32.76
N PRO A 529 -6.59 -9.07 33.48
CA PRO A 529 -5.30 -8.87 34.13
C PRO A 529 -4.16 -8.68 33.13
N ASP A 530 -2.97 -8.34 33.63
CA ASP A 530 -1.73 -8.34 32.85
C ASP A 530 -1.51 -9.70 32.18
N ARG A 531 -0.97 -9.70 30.96
CA ARG A 531 -0.64 -10.91 30.18
C ARG A 531 -1.83 -11.84 29.95
N HIS A 532 -3.01 -11.31 29.62
CA HIS A 532 -4.21 -12.09 29.29
C HIS A 532 -4.78 -11.72 27.91
N CYS A 533 -5.45 -12.69 27.28
CA CYS A 533 -6.20 -12.51 26.05
C CYS A 533 -7.70 -12.59 26.34
N LEU A 534 -8.50 -11.75 25.66
CA LEU A 534 -9.96 -11.71 25.71
C LEU A 534 -10.51 -11.51 24.30
N TRP A 535 -11.48 -12.32 23.88
CA TRP A 535 -12.16 -12.15 22.61
C TRP A 535 -13.58 -12.70 22.62
N GLU A 536 -14.40 -12.25 21.68
CA GLU A 536 -15.77 -12.73 21.49
C GLU A 536 -15.91 -13.51 20.18
N VAL A 537 -16.79 -14.52 20.18
CA VAL A 537 -17.03 -15.37 19.00
C VAL A 537 -18.54 -15.64 18.85
N PRO A 538 -19.19 -15.22 17.75
CA PRO A 538 -20.54 -15.68 17.43
C PRO A 538 -20.50 -17.16 17.02
N LEU A 539 -21.47 -17.95 17.48
CA LEU A 539 -21.55 -19.38 17.16
C LEU A 539 -22.81 -19.71 16.37
N THR A 540 -22.66 -20.50 15.31
CA THR A 540 -23.78 -20.92 14.45
C THR A 540 -24.87 -21.60 15.27
N GLY A 541 -26.11 -21.09 15.17
CA GLY A 541 -27.25 -21.59 15.95
C GLY A 541 -27.29 -21.16 17.42
N CYS A 542 -26.48 -20.17 17.83
CA CYS A 542 -26.55 -19.52 19.14
C CYS A 542 -26.83 -18.02 18.96
N THR A 543 -27.68 -17.44 19.82
CA THR A 543 -27.98 -15.99 19.79
C THR A 543 -26.95 -15.15 20.54
N GLU A 544 -26.34 -15.71 21.59
CA GLU A 544 -25.29 -15.08 22.38
C GLU A 544 -23.91 -15.29 21.74
N ARG A 545 -23.04 -14.28 21.80
CA ARG A 545 -21.61 -14.40 21.45
C ARG A 545 -20.85 -14.94 22.64
N VAL A 546 -20.05 -15.99 22.47
CA VAL A 546 -19.29 -16.59 23.58
C VAL A 546 -18.04 -15.75 23.88
N ILE A 547 -17.87 -15.39 25.14
CA ILE A 547 -16.68 -14.69 25.64
C ILE A 547 -15.60 -15.70 25.99
N VAL A 548 -14.41 -15.52 25.43
CA VAL A 548 -13.27 -16.44 25.54
C VAL A 548 -12.05 -15.70 26.09
N TYR A 549 -11.32 -16.34 27.00
CA TYR A 549 -10.16 -15.76 27.67
C TYR A 549 -9.15 -16.83 28.07
N CYS A 550 -7.87 -16.44 28.16
CA CYS A 550 -6.74 -17.25 28.61
C CYS A 550 -5.54 -16.35 28.91
N GLY A 551 -4.46 -16.91 29.47
CA GLY A 551 -3.19 -16.21 29.60
C GLY A 551 -2.46 -16.09 28.25
N LEU A 552 -1.70 -15.01 28.07
CA LEU A 552 -0.89 -14.71 26.88
C LEU A 552 0.06 -15.86 26.50
N HIS A 553 0.58 -16.56 27.51
CA HIS A 553 1.56 -17.64 27.40
C HIS A 553 0.95 -19.04 27.53
N ASP A 554 -0.37 -19.16 27.72
CA ASP A 554 -1.02 -20.47 27.72
C ASP A 554 -0.86 -21.11 26.33
N ASN A 555 -0.42 -22.37 26.30
CA ASN A 555 -0.37 -23.16 25.07
C ASN A 555 -1.50 -24.20 25.09
N PRO A 556 -2.62 -23.98 24.37
CA PRO A 556 -3.76 -24.92 24.32
C PRO A 556 -3.43 -26.38 24.00
N LYS A 557 -2.26 -26.68 23.41
CA LYS A 557 -1.80 -28.04 23.12
C LYS A 557 -1.08 -28.74 24.28
N ASN A 558 -0.62 -28.02 25.31
CA ASN A 558 0.08 -28.63 26.43
C ASN A 558 -0.93 -29.44 27.28
N PRO A 559 -0.71 -30.75 27.50
CA PRO A 559 -1.56 -31.52 28.39
C PRO A 559 -1.29 -31.15 29.85
N VAL A 560 -2.26 -31.42 30.73
CA VAL A 560 -2.11 -31.25 32.20
C VAL A 560 -0.81 -31.92 32.71
N SER A 561 -0.46 -33.10 32.19
CA SER A 561 0.73 -33.87 32.54
C SER A 561 2.06 -33.38 31.95
N LYS A 562 2.08 -32.22 31.26
CA LYS A 562 3.29 -31.54 30.77
C LYS A 562 3.15 -30.03 30.95
N ASP A 563 2.99 -29.62 32.21
CA ASP A 563 2.98 -28.22 32.64
C ASP A 563 1.96 -27.36 31.87
N GLY A 564 0.79 -27.93 31.59
CA GLY A 564 -0.32 -27.21 30.98
C GLY A 564 -0.87 -26.13 31.91
N THR A 565 -1.14 -24.95 31.37
CA THR A 565 -1.66 -23.80 32.12
C THR A 565 -3.03 -23.36 31.62
N PHE A 566 -3.73 -22.61 32.48
CA PHE A 566 -4.87 -21.77 32.14
C PHE A 566 -4.80 -20.47 32.96
N CYS A 567 -5.01 -19.33 32.30
CA CYS A 567 -4.82 -17.99 32.86
C CYS A 567 -3.42 -17.83 33.52
N GLY A 568 -2.39 -18.41 32.91
CA GLY A 568 -1.01 -18.40 33.42
C GLY A 568 -0.75 -19.23 34.68
N LYS A 569 -1.75 -19.92 35.23
CA LYS A 569 -1.62 -20.83 36.38
C LYS A 569 -1.55 -22.30 35.91
N PRO A 570 -0.77 -23.18 36.57
CA PRO A 570 -0.83 -24.63 36.32
C PRO A 570 -2.23 -25.20 36.60
N TRP A 571 -2.67 -26.18 35.81
CA TRP A 571 -4.01 -26.76 35.90
C TRP A 571 -4.38 -27.28 37.29
N GLU A 572 -3.46 -27.93 38.00
CA GLU A 572 -3.70 -28.45 39.36
C GLU A 572 -4.17 -27.34 40.32
N LYS A 573 -3.48 -26.19 40.28
CA LYS A 573 -3.85 -25.02 41.07
C LYS A 573 -5.16 -24.37 40.61
N VAL A 574 -5.47 -24.37 39.31
CA VAL A 574 -6.75 -23.85 38.80
C VAL A 574 -7.93 -24.69 39.31
N LEU A 575 -7.78 -26.01 39.37
CA LEU A 575 -8.80 -26.91 39.90
C LEU A 575 -9.01 -26.71 41.42
N GLU A 576 -7.91 -26.52 42.17
CA GLU A 576 -7.93 -26.22 43.61
C GLU A 576 -8.51 -24.83 43.93
N ASP A 577 -7.97 -23.76 43.35
CA ASP A 577 -8.40 -22.36 43.56
C ASP A 577 -9.93 -22.18 43.33
N LEU A 578 -10.50 -22.94 42.38
CA LEU A 578 -11.89 -22.78 41.90
C LEU A 578 -12.87 -23.89 42.34
N GLY A 579 -12.42 -25.01 42.92
CA GLY A 579 -13.29 -26.14 43.27
C GLY A 579 -13.89 -26.87 42.06
N ILE A 580 -13.13 -26.95 40.96
CA ILE A 580 -13.50 -27.61 39.71
C ILE A 580 -12.91 -29.03 39.72
N LEU A 581 -13.70 -30.03 39.31
CA LEU A 581 -13.24 -31.40 39.15
C LEU A 581 -12.85 -31.65 37.69
N GLU A 582 -11.88 -32.53 37.41
CA GLU A 582 -11.48 -32.85 36.03
C GLU A 582 -12.66 -33.30 35.15
N ASN A 583 -13.59 -34.06 35.74
CA ASN A 583 -14.81 -34.55 35.09
C ASN A 583 -15.80 -33.43 34.73
N ASP A 584 -15.68 -32.25 35.35
CA ASP A 584 -16.47 -31.07 34.96
C ASP A 584 -15.97 -30.50 33.61
N LEU A 585 -14.70 -30.73 33.25
CA LEU A 585 -14.01 -30.10 32.10
C LEU A 585 -13.80 -31.03 30.90
N TRP A 586 -13.38 -32.28 31.12
CA TRP A 586 -12.93 -33.17 30.04
C TRP A 586 -13.72 -34.47 29.95
N SER A 587 -14.11 -34.83 28.73
CA SER A 587 -14.73 -36.11 28.39
C SER A 587 -13.87 -36.97 27.44
N THR A 588 -12.57 -36.66 27.31
CA THR A 588 -11.64 -37.31 26.37
C THR A 588 -10.29 -37.61 27.03
N GLN A 589 -9.45 -38.45 26.41
CA GLN A 589 -8.20 -38.93 27.02
C GLN A 589 -7.06 -37.90 27.04
N GLU A 590 -6.97 -37.01 26.06
CA GLU A 590 -6.02 -35.88 26.12
C GLU A 590 -6.66 -34.77 26.98
N LYS A 591 -6.10 -34.45 28.15
CA LYS A 591 -6.58 -33.34 29.00
C LYS A 591 -5.75 -32.09 28.71
N CYS A 592 -6.31 -31.10 28.01
CA CYS A 592 -5.62 -29.84 27.69
C CYS A 592 -6.61 -28.66 27.58
N LEU A 593 -6.10 -27.43 27.48
CA LEU A 593 -6.93 -26.23 27.31
C LEU A 593 -7.68 -26.21 25.96
N TRP A 594 -7.18 -26.86 24.90
CA TRP A 594 -7.89 -26.93 23.62
C TRP A 594 -9.25 -27.64 23.70
N ASN A 595 -9.40 -28.63 24.58
CA ASN A 595 -10.61 -29.45 24.71
C ASN A 595 -11.28 -29.42 26.10
N ALA A 596 -10.85 -28.51 26.99
CA ALA A 596 -11.53 -28.24 28.26
C ALA A 596 -12.84 -27.47 28.03
N LYS A 597 -13.96 -27.94 28.58
CA LYS A 597 -15.28 -27.28 28.47
C LYS A 597 -15.42 -26.12 29.46
N LEU A 598 -14.66 -25.06 29.19
CA LEU A 598 -14.57 -23.86 30.01
C LEU A 598 -15.67 -22.84 29.73
N PHE A 599 -15.94 -22.54 28.46
CA PHE A 599 -16.59 -21.28 28.08
C PHE A 599 -18.12 -21.44 28.10
N PRO A 600 -18.85 -20.74 29.00
CA PRO A 600 -20.29 -20.90 29.14
C PRO A 600 -21.04 -20.14 28.05
N VAL A 601 -22.16 -20.70 27.58
CA VAL A 601 -23.14 -20.04 26.70
C VAL A 601 -24.28 -19.54 27.58
N LEU A 602 -24.21 -18.27 27.97
CA LEU A 602 -25.12 -17.58 28.88
C LEU A 602 -25.33 -16.12 28.40
N PRO A 603 -26.28 -15.34 28.95
CA PRO A 603 -26.38 -13.91 28.65
C PRO A 603 -25.08 -13.15 28.97
N TYR A 604 -24.70 -12.20 28.12
CA TYR A 604 -23.44 -11.44 28.16
C TYR A 604 -22.90 -11.09 29.57
N HIS A 605 -23.69 -10.40 30.40
CA HIS A 605 -23.28 -9.98 31.74
C HIS A 605 -23.00 -11.15 32.72
N ALA A 606 -23.61 -12.31 32.51
CA ALA A 606 -23.31 -13.51 33.30
C ALA A 606 -21.97 -14.15 32.86
N MET A 607 -21.65 -14.11 31.56
CA MET A 607 -20.35 -14.58 31.07
C MET A 607 -19.18 -13.74 31.61
N LEU A 608 -19.28 -12.41 31.64
CA LEU A 608 -18.25 -11.54 32.22
C LEU A 608 -18.04 -11.78 33.73
N ARG A 609 -19.12 -12.02 34.50
CA ARG A 609 -19.00 -12.39 35.93
C ARG A 609 -18.30 -13.73 36.12
N LEU A 610 -18.66 -14.74 35.33
CA LEU A 610 -17.97 -16.03 35.37
C LEU A 610 -16.52 -15.94 34.90
N ALA A 611 -16.17 -15.00 34.01
CA ALA A 611 -14.80 -14.74 33.59
C ALA A 611 -13.93 -14.17 34.74
N ASN A 612 -14.43 -13.20 35.52
CA ASN A 612 -13.74 -12.74 36.74
C ASN A 612 -13.46 -13.91 37.70
N TRP A 613 -14.45 -14.79 37.91
CA TRP A 613 -14.29 -15.98 38.75
C TRP A 613 -13.27 -16.99 38.18
N LEU A 614 -13.34 -17.33 36.88
CA LEU A 614 -12.43 -18.30 36.24
C LEU A 614 -11.00 -17.80 36.05
N MET A 615 -10.78 -16.48 35.99
CA MET A 615 -9.43 -15.88 36.09
C MET A 615 -8.92 -15.86 37.56
N GLY A 616 -9.77 -16.14 38.54
CA GLY A 616 -9.42 -16.16 39.97
C GLY A 616 -9.33 -14.78 40.60
N LEU A 617 -10.19 -13.84 40.19
CA LEU A 617 -10.22 -12.45 40.67
C LEU A 617 -11.26 -12.20 41.78
N GLU A 618 -12.05 -13.20 42.16
CA GLU A 618 -13.10 -13.08 43.18
C GLU A 618 -12.76 -13.81 44.49
N ASN A 619 -13.22 -13.24 45.61
CA ASN A 619 -13.03 -13.80 46.95
C ASN A 619 -13.90 -15.05 47.18
N HIS A 620 -13.32 -16.05 47.86
CA HIS A 620 -13.91 -17.39 48.06
C HIS A 620 -15.38 -17.41 48.53
N ASP A 621 -15.84 -16.46 49.35
CA ASP A 621 -17.22 -16.40 49.85
C ASP A 621 -18.29 -16.28 48.75
N LYS A 622 -17.94 -15.78 47.54
CA LYS A 622 -18.86 -15.70 46.39
C LYS A 622 -18.79 -16.94 45.47
N ASN A 623 -17.70 -17.73 45.54
CA ASN A 623 -17.39 -18.76 44.54
C ASN A 623 -18.44 -19.89 44.47
N LEU A 624 -19.14 -20.19 45.57
CA LEU A 624 -20.22 -21.18 45.62
C LEU A 624 -21.41 -20.85 44.69
N GLY A 625 -21.70 -19.57 44.45
CA GLY A 625 -22.74 -19.17 43.50
C GLY A 625 -22.30 -19.36 42.05
N HIS A 626 -21.11 -18.83 41.72
CA HIS A 626 -20.57 -18.84 40.37
C HIS A 626 -20.18 -20.24 39.88
N GLY A 627 -19.58 -21.07 40.74
CA GLY A 627 -19.27 -22.47 40.40
C GLY A 627 -20.52 -23.29 40.05
N ASN A 628 -21.62 -23.12 40.80
CA ASN A 628 -22.88 -23.81 40.49
C ASN A 628 -23.51 -23.32 39.18
N LEU A 629 -23.56 -22.01 38.95
CA LEU A 629 -24.04 -21.43 37.69
C LEU A 629 -23.24 -21.94 36.49
N TRP A 630 -21.90 -21.98 36.61
CA TRP A 630 -21.01 -22.48 35.57
C TRP A 630 -21.22 -23.98 35.29
N LYS A 631 -21.24 -24.84 36.33
CA LYS A 631 -21.43 -26.30 36.14
C LYS A 631 -22.76 -26.62 35.46
N MET A 632 -23.83 -25.89 35.79
CA MET A 632 -25.17 -26.05 35.18
C MET A 632 -25.32 -25.44 33.78
N SER A 633 -24.39 -24.59 33.33
CA SER A 633 -24.46 -23.95 32.01
C SER A 633 -24.02 -24.88 30.87
N ARG A 634 -24.55 -24.64 29.66
CA ARG A 634 -24.00 -25.23 28.42
C ARG A 634 -22.60 -24.65 28.21
N ARG A 635 -21.57 -25.48 28.24
CA ARG A 635 -20.17 -25.07 28.06
C ARG A 635 -19.55 -25.66 26.81
N VAL A 636 -18.68 -24.89 26.16
CA VAL A 636 -17.91 -25.28 24.98
C VAL A 636 -16.41 -25.22 25.25
N SER A 637 -15.67 -26.04 24.51
CA SER A 637 -14.20 -25.99 24.43
C SER A 637 -13.72 -25.15 23.24
N LEU A 638 -12.41 -24.83 23.19
CA LEU A 638 -11.82 -24.14 22.03
C LEU A 638 -11.97 -24.96 20.74
N GLU A 639 -11.95 -26.30 20.82
CA GLU A 639 -12.18 -27.19 19.68
C GLU A 639 -13.60 -27.10 19.13
N GLU A 640 -14.61 -27.12 20.01
CA GLU A 640 -16.02 -27.01 19.64
C GLU A 640 -16.33 -25.62 19.08
N LEU A 641 -15.79 -24.57 19.73
CA LEU A 641 -15.90 -23.19 19.29
C LEU A 641 -15.29 -22.98 17.89
N HIS A 642 -14.07 -23.48 17.64
CA HIS A 642 -13.39 -23.34 16.35
C HIS A 642 -14.14 -24.02 15.19
N ARG A 643 -14.89 -25.10 15.48
CA ARG A 643 -15.75 -25.78 14.49
C ARG A 643 -17.13 -25.17 14.29
N SER A 644 -17.48 -24.10 14.99
CA SER A 644 -18.84 -23.54 14.97
C SER A 644 -18.88 -22.01 14.97
N ILE A 645 -17.79 -21.36 14.52
CA ILE A 645 -17.74 -19.90 14.34
C ILE A 645 -18.69 -19.48 13.22
N ASP A 646 -19.56 -18.51 13.51
CA ASP A 646 -20.38 -17.88 12.48
C ASP A 646 -19.60 -16.78 11.75
N PHE A 647 -18.77 -17.19 10.79
CA PHE A 647 -17.95 -16.26 10.01
C PHE A 647 -18.78 -15.19 9.26
N PRO A 648 -19.93 -15.49 8.62
CA PRO A 648 -20.77 -14.46 8.02
C PRO A 648 -21.23 -13.39 9.01
N GLN A 649 -21.75 -13.79 10.18
CA GLN A 649 -22.17 -12.84 11.22
C GLN A 649 -20.98 -12.02 11.75
N MET A 650 -19.82 -12.66 11.96
CA MET A 650 -18.61 -11.98 12.42
C MET A 650 -18.12 -10.92 11.42
N CYS A 651 -18.07 -11.25 10.13
CA CYS A 651 -17.67 -10.31 9.08
C CYS A 651 -18.63 -9.10 8.98
N LEU A 652 -19.93 -9.32 9.15
CA LEU A 652 -20.94 -8.26 9.17
C LEU A 652 -20.76 -7.34 10.40
N ILE A 653 -20.53 -7.90 11.59
CA ILE A 653 -20.26 -7.13 12.82
C ILE A 653 -19.01 -6.25 12.64
N SER A 654 -17.91 -6.82 12.14
CA SER A 654 -16.65 -6.11 11.91
C SER A 654 -16.81 -4.96 10.91
N SER A 655 -17.49 -5.22 9.78
CA SER A 655 -17.76 -4.22 8.75
C SER A 655 -18.61 -3.05 9.29
N ASN A 656 -19.67 -3.36 10.04
CA ASN A 656 -20.56 -2.35 10.61
C ASN A 656 -19.87 -1.51 11.70
N HIS A 657 -18.99 -2.10 12.50
CA HIS A 657 -18.21 -1.40 13.52
C HIS A 657 -17.19 -0.43 12.90
N GLN A 658 -16.46 -0.86 11.87
CA GLN A 658 -15.50 -0.02 11.14
C GLN A 658 -16.18 1.17 10.44
N ALA A 659 -17.36 0.94 9.87
CA ALA A 659 -18.17 1.98 9.24
C ALA A 659 -18.81 2.98 10.24
N ASP A 660 -19.27 2.51 11.40
CA ASP A 660 -19.74 3.37 12.51
C ASP A 660 -18.60 4.27 13.07
N LEU A 661 -17.39 3.72 13.19
CA LEU A 661 -16.19 4.49 13.54
C LEU A 661 -15.86 5.54 12.48
N ALA A 662 -15.90 5.19 11.19
CA ALA A 662 -15.70 6.12 10.09
C ALA A 662 -16.76 7.24 10.08
N ALA A 663 -18.03 6.91 10.33
CA ALA A 663 -19.12 7.88 10.47
C ALA A 663 -18.86 8.87 11.62
N LYS A 664 -18.45 8.38 12.80
CA LYS A 664 -18.11 9.22 13.95
C LYS A 664 -16.93 10.15 13.69
N ILE A 665 -15.88 9.66 13.00
CA ILE A 665 -14.72 10.47 12.61
C ILE A 665 -15.13 11.55 11.60
N ALA A 666 -15.88 11.19 10.55
CA ALA A 666 -16.38 12.13 9.55
C ALA A 666 -17.27 13.22 10.19
N ARG A 667 -18.23 12.83 11.03
CA ARG A 667 -19.10 13.75 11.77
C ARG A 667 -18.30 14.73 12.63
N ALA A 668 -17.26 14.26 13.33
CA ALA A 668 -16.40 15.13 14.13
C ALA A 668 -15.65 16.15 13.26
N CYS A 669 -15.09 15.73 12.13
CA CYS A 669 -14.42 16.62 11.18
C CYS A 669 -15.35 17.73 10.67
N LEU A 670 -16.58 17.37 10.30
CA LEU A 670 -17.60 18.32 9.83
C LEU A 670 -18.10 19.25 10.96
N THR A 671 -18.33 18.71 12.17
CA THR A 671 -18.86 19.49 13.31
C THR A 671 -17.87 20.55 13.80
N TYR A 672 -16.57 20.24 13.82
CA TYR A 672 -15.53 21.16 14.32
C TYR A 672 -14.76 21.90 13.21
N GLY A 673 -15.12 21.71 11.93
CA GLY A 673 -14.41 22.31 10.79
C GLY A 673 -12.99 21.75 10.56
N LEU A 674 -12.63 20.63 11.21
CA LEU A 674 -11.30 20.04 11.18
C LEU A 674 -11.13 19.13 9.94
N LEU A 675 -11.24 19.70 8.74
CA LEU A 675 -11.25 19.00 7.45
C LEU A 675 -9.87 18.50 6.98
N GLY A 676 -9.03 18.05 7.93
CA GLY A 676 -7.68 17.51 7.70
C GLY A 676 -7.62 15.99 7.46
N ARG A 677 -8.76 15.30 7.53
CA ARG A 677 -8.94 13.85 7.29
C ARG A 677 -9.50 13.57 5.90
N ASN A 678 -9.31 12.36 5.38
CA ASN A 678 -9.78 11.95 4.06
C ASN A 678 -11.27 11.56 4.07
N LEU A 679 -12.13 12.57 3.96
CA LEU A 679 -13.59 12.40 3.96
C LEU A 679 -14.11 11.52 2.81
N SER A 680 -13.46 11.52 1.63
CA SER A 680 -13.85 10.61 0.53
C SER A 680 -13.67 9.13 0.91
N GLN A 681 -12.54 8.81 1.55
CA GLN A 681 -12.20 7.46 2.01
C GLN A 681 -13.05 7.03 3.23
N LEU A 682 -13.31 7.96 4.16
CA LEU A 682 -14.27 7.73 5.26
C LEU A 682 -15.68 7.44 4.72
N CYS A 683 -16.15 8.15 3.69
CA CYS A 683 -17.43 7.87 3.04
C CYS A 683 -17.46 6.48 2.37
N GLN A 684 -16.36 5.98 1.79
CA GLN A 684 -16.30 4.62 1.24
C GLN A 684 -16.47 3.53 2.30
N GLU A 685 -15.95 3.72 3.52
CA GLU A 685 -16.16 2.80 4.64
C GLU A 685 -17.57 2.97 5.25
N ILE A 686 -18.10 4.20 5.35
CA ILE A 686 -19.50 4.46 5.76
C ILE A 686 -20.50 3.75 4.83
N LEU A 687 -20.24 3.74 3.52
CA LEU A 687 -21.06 3.06 2.51
C LEU A 687 -21.00 1.52 2.60
N GLN A 688 -20.21 0.94 3.51
CA GLN A 688 -20.33 -0.49 3.85
C GLN A 688 -21.53 -0.79 4.76
N LEU A 689 -22.18 0.22 5.35
CA LEU A 689 -23.43 0.06 6.10
C LEU A 689 -24.62 -0.08 5.17
N GLU A 690 -25.12 -1.31 5.05
CA GLU A 690 -26.38 -1.62 4.38
C GLU A 690 -27.54 -0.77 4.96
N ASP A 691 -28.51 -0.43 4.10
CA ASP A 691 -29.69 0.42 4.36
C ASP A 691 -29.48 1.84 4.95
N SER A 692 -28.25 2.22 5.32
CA SER A 692 -28.02 3.41 6.16
C SER A 692 -26.80 4.27 5.81
N GLY A 693 -25.76 3.72 5.16
CA GLY A 693 -24.55 4.47 4.80
C GLY A 693 -24.81 5.70 3.92
N GLU A 694 -25.62 5.54 2.86
CA GLU A 694 -25.99 6.65 1.96
C GLU A 694 -26.78 7.75 2.69
N LYS A 695 -27.68 7.37 3.60
CA LYS A 695 -28.44 8.31 4.43
C LYS A 695 -27.52 9.12 5.36
N ILE A 696 -26.54 8.46 5.98
CA ILE A 696 -25.54 9.13 6.84
C ILE A 696 -24.75 10.17 6.01
N CYS A 697 -24.34 9.83 4.78
CA CYS A 697 -23.70 10.77 3.87
C CYS A 697 -24.62 11.94 3.47
N ALA A 698 -25.92 11.71 3.27
CA ALA A 698 -26.91 12.77 2.99
C ALA A 698 -27.14 13.70 4.20
N ASP A 699 -27.25 13.15 5.41
CA ASP A 699 -27.33 13.93 6.65
C ASP A 699 -26.06 14.79 6.86
N TYR A 700 -24.90 14.31 6.40
CA TYR A 700 -23.62 15.04 6.46
C TYR A 700 -23.49 16.11 5.36
N LEU A 701 -24.00 15.85 4.16
CA LEU A 701 -24.08 16.83 3.07
C LEU A 701 -24.89 18.07 3.48
N ALA A 702 -25.95 17.89 4.28
CA ALA A 702 -26.74 18.98 4.85
C ALA A 702 -25.95 19.91 5.80
N LEU A 703 -24.77 19.51 6.27
CA LEU A 703 -23.87 20.33 7.11
C LEU A 703 -22.88 21.19 6.30
N CYS A 704 -22.76 20.98 4.97
CA CYS A 704 -21.83 21.74 4.14
C CYS A 704 -22.10 23.27 4.11
N PRO A 705 -23.36 23.77 4.10
CA PRO A 705 -23.63 25.22 4.12
C PRO A 705 -23.25 25.91 5.44
N SER A 706 -23.35 25.23 6.60
CA SER A 706 -22.96 25.79 7.90
C SER A 706 -21.44 25.81 8.06
N LEU A 707 -20.72 24.84 7.52
CA LEU A 707 -19.25 24.83 7.46
C LEU A 707 -18.68 26.10 6.83
N GLN A 708 -19.20 26.50 5.65
CA GLN A 708 -18.73 27.69 4.93
C GLN A 708 -18.99 28.99 5.69
N THR A 709 -20.13 29.09 6.39
CA THR A 709 -20.55 30.31 7.10
C THR A 709 -19.92 30.45 8.49
N GLN A 710 -19.68 29.35 9.21
CA GLN A 710 -19.10 29.38 10.55
C GLN A 710 -17.56 29.41 10.54
N ASN A 711 -16.92 28.66 9.64
CA ASN A 711 -15.47 28.43 9.65
C ASN A 711 -14.69 29.11 8.50
N GLY A 712 -15.32 30.01 7.72
CA GLY A 712 -14.74 30.65 6.53
C GLY A 712 -13.53 31.58 6.75
N LYS A 713 -12.97 31.67 7.97
CA LYS A 713 -11.65 32.28 8.26
C LYS A 713 -10.54 31.25 8.53
N ILE A 714 -10.89 29.98 8.70
CA ILE A 714 -10.00 28.89 9.12
C ILE A 714 -9.90 27.83 8.01
N VAL A 715 -11.00 27.58 7.30
CA VAL A 715 -11.12 26.57 6.25
C VAL A 715 -11.11 27.25 4.87
N PRO A 716 -10.19 26.88 3.95
CA PRO A 716 -10.23 27.32 2.56
C PRO A 716 -11.53 26.93 1.87
N LYS A 717 -12.05 27.80 0.99
CA LYS A 717 -13.25 27.55 0.18
C LYS A 717 -13.05 26.29 -0.68
N SER A 718 -11.86 26.14 -1.26
CA SER A 718 -11.48 24.98 -2.07
C SER A 718 -11.64 23.65 -1.32
N ARG A 719 -11.20 23.57 -0.05
CA ARG A 719 -11.41 22.37 0.79
C ARG A 719 -12.88 22.18 1.15
N ALA A 720 -13.61 23.25 1.45
CA ALA A 720 -15.04 23.16 1.78
C ALA A 720 -15.87 22.62 0.59
N TYR A 721 -15.61 23.11 -0.63
CA TYR A 721 -16.24 22.58 -1.85
C TYR A 721 -15.79 21.14 -2.14
N GLN A 722 -14.52 20.77 -1.91
CA GLN A 722 -14.08 19.39 -2.12
C GLN A 722 -14.83 18.42 -1.20
N VAL A 723 -15.03 18.76 0.09
CA VAL A 723 -15.85 17.94 1.01
C VAL A 723 -17.30 17.80 0.52
N GLN A 724 -17.88 18.88 -0.01
CA GLN A 724 -19.22 18.83 -0.58
C GLN A 724 -19.29 17.93 -1.83
N ALA A 725 -18.27 17.96 -2.70
CA ALA A 725 -18.17 17.05 -3.84
C ALA A 725 -17.95 15.59 -3.40
N ASP A 726 -17.05 15.33 -2.43
CA ASP A 726 -16.78 14.02 -1.85
C ASP A 726 -18.09 13.37 -1.32
N LEU A 727 -18.92 14.16 -0.62
CA LEU A 727 -20.23 13.73 -0.10
C LEU A 727 -21.30 13.58 -1.21
N LEU A 728 -21.32 14.44 -2.22
CA LEU A 728 -22.23 14.29 -3.37
C LEU A 728 -21.95 13.01 -4.17
N HIS A 729 -20.68 12.64 -4.34
CA HIS A 729 -20.29 11.34 -4.91
C HIS A 729 -20.74 10.16 -4.04
N ALA A 730 -20.65 10.29 -2.71
CA ALA A 730 -21.12 9.25 -1.78
C ALA A 730 -22.65 9.07 -1.79
N CYS A 731 -23.40 10.12 -2.12
CA CYS A 731 -24.85 10.09 -2.31
C CYS A 731 -25.27 9.92 -3.79
N SER A 732 -24.42 9.31 -4.62
CA SER A 732 -24.67 9.03 -6.05
C SER A 732 -25.04 10.23 -6.94
N ASN A 733 -24.91 11.47 -6.46
CA ASN A 733 -25.38 12.69 -7.11
C ASN A 733 -24.28 13.31 -7.98
N HIS A 734 -23.93 12.59 -9.05
CA HIS A 734 -22.81 12.93 -9.92
C HIS A 734 -22.97 14.26 -10.68
N GLU A 735 -24.19 14.65 -11.04
CA GLU A 735 -24.41 15.92 -11.77
C GLU A 735 -24.14 17.16 -10.90
N GLU A 736 -24.56 17.14 -9.64
CA GLU A 736 -24.23 18.23 -8.70
C GLU A 736 -22.77 18.16 -8.25
N ALA A 737 -22.20 16.95 -8.10
CA ALA A 737 -20.78 16.79 -7.77
C ALA A 737 -19.89 17.52 -8.80
N ILE A 738 -20.10 17.29 -10.11
CA ILE A 738 -19.36 17.95 -11.19
C ILE A 738 -19.52 19.49 -11.14
N LYS A 739 -20.71 20.00 -10.80
CA LYS A 739 -20.95 21.45 -10.64
C LYS A 739 -20.15 22.02 -9.46
N VAL A 740 -20.03 21.27 -8.36
CA VAL A 740 -19.22 21.66 -7.20
C VAL A 740 -17.71 21.50 -7.47
N GLU A 741 -17.27 20.50 -8.23
CA GLU A 741 -15.87 20.39 -8.66
C GLU A 741 -15.42 21.63 -9.45
N HIS A 742 -16.27 22.18 -10.32
CA HIS A 742 -15.98 23.47 -10.97
C HIS A 742 -15.83 24.63 -9.97
N GLN A 743 -16.55 24.61 -8.85
CA GLN A 743 -16.39 25.59 -7.76
C GLN A 743 -15.10 25.36 -6.96
N VAL A 744 -14.66 24.10 -6.76
CA VAL A 744 -13.34 23.79 -6.19
C VAL A 744 -12.23 24.47 -6.99
N TRP A 745 -12.24 24.31 -8.32
CA TRP A 745 -11.23 24.89 -9.21
C TRP A 745 -11.26 26.42 -9.24
N ALA A 746 -12.45 27.02 -9.27
CA ALA A 746 -12.60 28.47 -9.15
C ALA A 746 -12.08 28.99 -7.79
N ALA A 747 -12.30 28.25 -6.71
CA ALA A 747 -11.82 28.60 -5.37
C ALA A 747 -10.29 28.51 -5.24
N VAL A 748 -9.64 27.47 -5.79
CA VAL A 748 -8.16 27.39 -5.79
C VAL A 748 -7.55 28.57 -6.57
N ALA A 749 -8.16 28.96 -7.69
CA ALA A 749 -7.72 30.12 -8.47
C ALA A 749 -7.90 31.45 -7.71
N ASP A 750 -9.05 31.65 -7.03
CA ASP A 750 -9.35 32.82 -6.21
C ASP A 750 -8.43 32.94 -4.97
N GLU A 751 -8.19 31.82 -4.29
CA GLU A 751 -7.27 31.72 -3.15
C GLU A 751 -5.82 32.02 -3.57
N THR A 752 -5.38 31.46 -4.70
CA THR A 752 -4.04 31.75 -5.27
C THR A 752 -3.90 33.20 -5.70
N ALA A 753 -4.89 33.75 -6.42
CA ALA A 753 -4.87 35.14 -6.84
C ALA A 753 -4.84 36.09 -5.62
N SER A 754 -5.63 35.80 -4.59
CA SER A 754 -5.65 36.56 -3.33
C SER A 754 -4.30 36.49 -2.59
N ALA A 755 -3.65 35.32 -2.56
CA ALA A 755 -2.34 35.13 -1.95
C ALA A 755 -1.22 35.92 -2.66
N VAL A 756 -1.39 36.27 -3.95
CA VAL A 756 -0.33 36.86 -4.78
C VAL A 756 -0.54 38.36 -5.05
N ARG A 757 -1.78 38.87 -4.94
CA ARG A 757 -2.16 40.27 -5.24
C ARG A 757 -1.88 41.31 -4.14
N TYR A 758 -1.16 40.96 -3.07
CA TYR A 758 -0.82 41.95 -2.03
C TYR A 758 0.05 43.09 -2.59
N GLY A 759 -0.42 44.33 -2.46
CA GLY A 759 0.23 45.54 -3.00
C GLY A 759 -0.35 46.05 -4.33
N PHE A 760 -1.28 45.34 -4.97
CA PHE A 760 -2.03 45.86 -6.12
C PHE A 760 -2.99 46.97 -5.66
N LYS A 761 -3.17 48.01 -6.49
CA LYS A 761 -4.24 49.00 -6.30
C LYS A 761 -5.59 48.32 -6.60
N GLU A 762 -6.44 48.22 -5.59
CA GLU A 762 -7.69 47.43 -5.62
C GLU A 762 -8.74 47.88 -6.66
N HIS A 763 -8.55 49.04 -7.30
CA HIS A 763 -9.50 49.65 -8.22
C HIS A 763 -9.53 49.07 -9.65
N LEU A 764 -8.67 48.10 -9.99
CA LEU A 764 -8.56 47.58 -11.38
C LEU A 764 -9.65 46.57 -11.79
N PHE A 765 -10.40 45.99 -10.84
CA PHE A 765 -11.40 44.94 -11.14
C PHE A 765 -12.82 45.23 -10.60
N GLN A 766 -13.07 46.43 -10.03
CA GLN A 766 -14.43 46.80 -9.65
C GLN A 766 -15.22 47.31 -10.86
N SER A 767 -16.28 46.58 -11.21
CA SER A 767 -17.22 46.97 -12.27
C SER A 767 -17.91 48.29 -11.91
N SER A 768 -18.12 49.13 -12.92
CA SER A 768 -18.50 50.54 -12.75
C SER A 768 -19.91 50.70 -12.16
N SER A 769 -19.98 51.02 -10.86
CA SER A 769 -21.19 51.55 -10.23
C SER A 769 -20.82 52.61 -9.19
N HIS A 770 -21.40 53.81 -9.34
CA HIS A 770 -21.41 54.92 -8.38
C HIS A 770 -20.07 55.39 -7.78
N ILE A 771 -19.18 55.95 -8.61
CA ILE A 771 -18.31 57.06 -8.15
C ILE A 771 -19.03 58.37 -8.45
N ALA A 772 -19.39 59.10 -7.40
CA ALA A 772 -20.08 60.39 -7.52
C ALA A 772 -19.13 61.49 -8.02
N VAL A 773 -19.59 62.28 -9.00
CA VAL A 773 -18.86 63.46 -9.49
C VAL A 773 -18.80 64.51 -8.38
N LYS A 774 -17.60 64.75 -7.84
CA LYS A 774 -17.30 65.99 -7.13
C LYS A 774 -16.71 66.99 -8.10
N GLU A 775 -17.54 67.93 -8.58
CA GLU A 775 -17.05 69.14 -9.23
C GLU A 775 -16.16 69.92 -8.25
N HIS A 776 -14.92 70.23 -8.64
CA HIS A 776 -14.10 71.27 -8.02
C HIS A 776 -13.15 71.87 -9.06
N GLY A 777 -13.15 73.20 -9.19
CA GLY A 777 -12.08 73.95 -9.86
C GLY A 777 -12.05 73.87 -11.40
N LYS A 778 -12.89 74.66 -12.08
CA LYS A 778 -12.47 75.25 -13.35
C LYS A 778 -11.33 76.23 -13.05
N ASN A 779 -10.17 76.09 -13.70
CA ASN A 779 -9.49 77.23 -14.33
C ASN A 779 -8.33 76.82 -15.25
N ASN A 780 -8.23 77.61 -16.33
CA ASN A 780 -7.05 77.91 -17.14
C ASN A 780 -6.37 76.83 -17.99
N VAL A 781 -6.57 77.03 -19.30
CA VAL A 781 -5.59 76.93 -20.40
C VAL A 781 -5.06 75.54 -20.72
N GLY A 782 -5.22 75.13 -21.98
CA GLY A 782 -4.73 73.86 -22.47
C GLY A 782 -3.27 73.93 -22.90
N ASP A 783 -2.56 72.82 -22.68
CA ASP A 783 -1.50 72.39 -23.58
C ASP A 783 -1.97 71.10 -24.25
N HIS A 784 -2.19 71.16 -25.57
CA HIS A 784 -2.17 69.95 -26.38
C HIS A 784 -0.70 69.51 -26.49
N VAL A 785 -0.21 68.83 -25.46
CA VAL A 785 1.09 68.16 -25.51
C VAL A 785 0.99 67.07 -26.58
N ASN A 786 1.44 67.41 -27.79
CA ASN A 786 1.81 66.45 -28.81
C ASN A 786 2.97 65.61 -28.24
N GLN A 787 2.64 64.55 -27.52
CA GLN A 787 3.60 63.51 -27.18
C GLN A 787 4.08 62.91 -28.50
N THR A 788 5.25 63.36 -28.94
CA THR A 788 5.93 62.84 -30.12
C THR A 788 6.10 61.35 -29.95
N PHE A 789 5.50 60.57 -30.85
CA PHE A 789 5.50 59.12 -30.81
C PHE A 789 6.93 58.58 -30.73
N GLN A 790 7.34 58.15 -29.53
CA GLN A 790 8.62 57.50 -29.31
C GLN A 790 8.45 56.01 -29.59
N HIS A 791 9.00 55.56 -30.71
CA HIS A 791 9.03 54.14 -31.05
C HIS A 791 9.91 53.37 -30.04
N ARG A 792 9.27 52.76 -29.04
CA ARG A 792 9.91 51.86 -28.08
C ARG A 792 9.89 50.43 -28.64
N LYS A 793 11.02 49.73 -28.49
CA LYS A 793 11.17 48.31 -28.83
C LYS A 793 11.85 47.59 -27.67
N VAL A 794 11.21 46.54 -27.19
CA VAL A 794 11.71 45.64 -26.15
C VAL A 794 11.91 44.26 -26.75
N LYS A 795 13.04 43.62 -26.44
CA LYS A 795 13.26 42.18 -26.64
C LYS A 795 13.50 41.54 -25.27
N VAL A 796 12.89 40.39 -25.01
CA VAL A 796 13.16 39.55 -23.83
C VAL A 796 13.37 38.12 -24.31
N GLU A 797 14.47 37.51 -23.90
CA GLU A 797 14.81 36.11 -24.16
C GLU A 797 15.14 35.45 -22.82
N LEU A 798 14.67 34.21 -22.62
CA LEU A 798 14.84 33.47 -21.38
C LEU A 798 15.32 32.03 -21.65
N PRO A 799 16.13 31.46 -20.74
CA PRO A 799 16.51 30.05 -20.78
C PRO A 799 15.31 29.15 -20.44
N VAL A 800 15.41 27.86 -20.77
CA VAL A 800 14.50 26.84 -20.22
C VAL A 800 14.96 26.35 -18.86
N ARG A 801 14.08 25.68 -18.13
CA ARG A 801 14.38 25.12 -16.80
C ARG A 801 14.25 23.60 -16.77
N VAL A 802 15.19 22.93 -16.10
CA VAL A 802 15.08 21.52 -15.71
C VAL A 802 15.01 21.41 -14.19
N ASP A 803 14.08 20.63 -13.67
CA ASP A 803 13.94 20.38 -12.24
C ASP A 803 14.65 19.08 -11.84
N PHE A 804 15.49 19.13 -10.80
CA PHE A 804 16.07 17.92 -10.22
C PHE A 804 15.05 17.26 -9.28
N VAL A 805 14.46 18.05 -8.38
CA VAL A 805 13.57 17.57 -7.32
C VAL A 805 12.71 18.70 -6.74
N GLY A 806 11.55 18.34 -6.18
CA GLY A 806 10.70 19.23 -5.39
C GLY A 806 9.44 19.75 -6.10
N GLY A 807 9.28 19.47 -7.40
CA GLY A 807 8.06 19.78 -8.14
C GLY A 807 6.80 19.20 -7.47
N TRP A 808 5.64 19.80 -7.75
CA TRP A 808 4.37 19.63 -7.04
C TRP A 808 4.31 20.31 -5.67
N SER A 809 5.43 20.48 -4.95
CA SER A 809 5.44 21.29 -3.73
C SER A 809 5.34 22.81 -3.99
N ASP A 810 5.50 23.23 -5.24
CA ASP A 810 5.29 24.60 -5.71
C ASP A 810 3.82 24.91 -6.05
N THR A 811 3.00 23.89 -6.27
CA THR A 811 1.68 24.01 -6.88
C THR A 811 0.61 24.39 -5.85
N PRO A 812 -0.23 25.42 -6.08
CA PRO A 812 -1.39 25.67 -5.24
C PRO A 812 -2.40 24.50 -5.25
N PRO A 813 -3.10 24.21 -4.14
CA PRO A 813 -3.06 24.91 -2.86
C PRO A 813 -1.95 24.43 -1.90
N TRP A 814 -1.08 23.47 -2.29
CA TRP A 814 0.02 23.03 -1.42
C TRP A 814 0.88 24.21 -0.96
N SER A 815 1.38 25.00 -1.92
CA SER A 815 2.29 26.13 -1.62
C SER A 815 1.63 27.28 -0.84
N LEU A 816 0.29 27.29 -0.74
CA LEU A 816 -0.49 28.24 0.07
C LEU A 816 -0.68 27.77 1.51
N GLU A 817 -0.81 26.45 1.75
CA GLU A 817 -1.01 25.86 3.08
C GLU A 817 0.30 25.36 3.72
N ARG A 818 1.33 25.07 2.91
CA ARG A 818 2.56 24.39 3.29
C ARG A 818 3.77 24.99 2.58
N ALA A 819 4.96 24.80 3.16
CA ALA A 819 6.19 25.18 2.48
C ALA A 819 6.44 24.27 1.26
N GLY A 820 6.66 24.89 0.11
CA GLY A 820 7.23 24.27 -1.07
C GLY A 820 8.75 24.44 -1.09
N CYS A 821 9.47 23.48 -1.68
CA CYS A 821 10.91 23.54 -1.89
C CYS A 821 11.24 22.90 -3.24
N VAL A 822 11.84 23.64 -4.16
CA VAL A 822 12.22 23.15 -5.49
C VAL A 822 13.70 23.43 -5.76
N LEU A 823 14.40 22.43 -6.29
CA LEU A 823 15.77 22.53 -6.78
C LEU A 823 15.78 22.40 -8.31
N ASN A 824 16.05 23.49 -9.01
CA ASN A 824 16.03 23.52 -10.47
C ASN A 824 17.20 24.32 -11.08
N MET A 825 17.41 24.17 -12.38
CA MET A 825 18.54 24.74 -13.11
C MET A 825 18.05 25.39 -14.41
N ALA A 826 18.50 26.61 -14.67
CA ALA A 826 18.32 27.27 -15.96
C ALA A 826 19.38 26.77 -16.95
N ILE A 827 18.97 26.36 -18.15
CA ILE A 827 19.86 25.87 -19.20
C ILE A 827 19.59 26.53 -20.55
N THR A 828 20.65 26.67 -21.35
CA THR A 828 20.54 26.89 -22.80
C THR A 828 20.42 25.54 -23.51
N LEU A 829 19.75 25.49 -24.67
CA LEU A 829 19.73 24.32 -25.56
C LEU A 829 20.37 24.70 -26.90
N ASP A 830 21.27 23.85 -27.39
CA ASP A 830 22.07 24.05 -28.60
C ASP A 830 22.71 25.47 -28.64
N SER A 831 23.19 25.92 -27.47
CA SER A 831 23.77 27.25 -27.17
C SER A 831 22.84 28.46 -27.41
N SER A 832 21.52 28.26 -27.41
CA SER A 832 20.51 29.31 -27.62
C SER A 832 19.63 29.57 -26.39
N LEU A 833 19.00 30.76 -26.35
CA LEU A 833 17.86 31.08 -25.49
C LEU A 833 16.57 30.85 -26.30
N PRO A 834 15.84 29.74 -26.09
CA PRO A 834 14.88 29.25 -27.07
C PRO A 834 13.47 29.85 -26.95
N ILE A 835 13.22 30.67 -25.92
CA ILE A 835 11.92 31.28 -25.63
C ILE A 835 12.09 32.79 -25.53
N GLY A 836 11.21 33.55 -26.17
CA GLY A 836 11.26 35.01 -26.07
C GLY A 836 10.08 35.76 -26.66
N THR A 837 10.18 37.08 -26.56
CA THR A 837 9.23 38.03 -27.15
C THR A 837 9.94 39.28 -27.66
N VAL A 838 9.35 39.91 -28.68
CA VAL A 838 9.58 41.29 -29.08
C VAL A 838 8.26 42.05 -28.91
N ILE A 839 8.32 43.19 -28.25
CA ILE A 839 7.19 44.11 -28.10
C ILE A 839 7.59 45.48 -28.63
N GLU A 840 6.82 46.01 -29.57
CA GLU A 840 7.05 47.29 -30.27
C GLU A 840 5.81 48.17 -30.15
N THR A 841 5.98 49.46 -29.84
CA THR A 841 4.88 50.45 -29.94
C THR A 841 4.59 50.76 -31.41
N THR A 842 3.31 50.92 -31.77
CA THR A 842 2.86 51.26 -33.12
C THR A 842 1.99 52.53 -33.13
N GLN A 843 1.86 53.18 -34.29
CA GLN A 843 1.01 54.36 -34.46
C GLN A 843 -0.48 54.04 -34.68
N THR A 844 -0.82 52.76 -34.88
CA THR A 844 -2.19 52.27 -35.12
C THR A 844 -2.78 51.76 -33.81
N PRO A 845 -3.82 52.40 -33.23
CA PRO A 845 -4.37 52.00 -31.93
C PRO A 845 -5.01 50.59 -32.00
N GLY A 846 -4.66 49.76 -31.02
CA GLY A 846 -4.96 48.33 -30.97
C GLY A 846 -3.72 47.48 -30.68
N VAL A 847 -3.88 46.16 -30.64
CA VAL A 847 -2.79 45.21 -30.41
C VAL A 847 -2.75 44.16 -31.52
N TYR A 848 -1.63 44.05 -32.23
CA TYR A 848 -1.34 42.92 -33.11
C TYR A 848 -0.50 41.89 -32.35
N ILE A 849 -0.97 40.65 -32.26
CA ILE A 849 -0.26 39.52 -31.64
C ILE A 849 0.10 38.53 -32.74
N SER A 850 1.31 37.96 -32.71
CA SER A 850 1.75 36.91 -33.65
C SER A 850 2.78 35.99 -33.02
N ASP A 851 2.87 34.75 -33.52
CA ASP A 851 3.88 33.77 -33.10
C ASP A 851 4.77 33.24 -34.23
N ASP A 852 5.67 32.32 -33.90
CA ASP A 852 6.63 31.70 -34.80
C ASP A 852 6.01 30.72 -35.83
N ALA A 853 4.71 30.39 -35.69
CA ALA A 853 3.96 29.68 -36.73
C ALA A 853 3.41 30.60 -37.84
N SER A 854 3.66 31.92 -37.74
CA SER A 854 3.11 32.97 -38.63
C SER A 854 1.59 33.19 -38.51
N ASP A 855 0.94 32.64 -37.49
CA ASP A 855 -0.41 33.03 -37.09
C ASP A 855 -0.40 34.46 -36.50
N GLY A 856 -1.46 35.23 -36.74
CA GLY A 856 -1.57 36.60 -36.25
C GLY A 856 -3.00 37.07 -36.02
N LEU A 857 -3.20 37.82 -34.93
CA LEU A 857 -4.49 38.35 -34.49
C LEU A 857 -4.40 39.86 -34.22
N TYR A 858 -5.29 40.65 -34.82
CA TYR A 858 -5.45 42.07 -34.48
C TYR A 858 -6.64 42.26 -33.53
N ILE A 859 -6.40 42.95 -32.41
CA ILE A 859 -7.41 43.33 -31.43
C ILE A 859 -7.54 44.86 -31.47
N SER A 860 -8.62 45.36 -32.07
CA SER A 860 -8.91 46.80 -32.17
C SER A 860 -9.49 47.37 -30.87
N ASP A 861 -10.38 46.63 -30.22
CA ASP A 861 -10.98 47.00 -28.94
C ASP A 861 -10.39 46.15 -27.81
N LEU A 862 -9.56 46.80 -26.98
CA LEU A 862 -8.94 46.19 -25.80
C LEU A 862 -9.97 45.75 -24.74
N SER A 863 -11.16 46.37 -24.68
CA SER A 863 -12.21 46.00 -23.72
C SER A 863 -12.92 44.68 -24.05
N SER A 864 -12.71 44.14 -25.25
CA SER A 864 -13.15 42.79 -25.63
C SER A 864 -12.41 41.68 -24.87
N ILE A 865 -11.21 41.97 -24.33
CA ILE A 865 -10.40 41.00 -23.58
C ILE A 865 -11.03 40.83 -22.18
N THR A 866 -11.86 39.81 -22.03
CA THR A 866 -12.62 39.52 -20.81
C THR A 866 -12.40 38.07 -20.35
N THR A 867 -12.63 37.82 -19.07
CA THR A 867 -12.53 36.49 -18.44
C THR A 867 -13.91 36.00 -17.99
N PRO A 868 -14.20 34.68 -18.02
CA PRO A 868 -13.30 33.57 -18.34
C PRO A 868 -13.01 33.43 -19.85
N PHE A 869 -11.85 32.86 -20.18
CA PHE A 869 -11.44 32.60 -21.56
C PHE A 869 -11.91 31.23 -22.06
N ASP A 870 -12.35 31.15 -23.31
CA ASP A 870 -12.71 29.89 -23.97
C ASP A 870 -11.53 28.94 -24.12
N LYS A 871 -11.81 27.62 -24.05
CA LYS A 871 -10.79 26.55 -24.13
C LYS A 871 -9.92 26.60 -25.39
N ASN A 872 -10.42 27.19 -26.48
CA ASN A 872 -9.74 27.31 -27.76
C ASN A 872 -9.28 28.75 -28.07
N ASP A 873 -9.35 29.69 -27.13
CA ASP A 873 -9.04 31.11 -27.40
C ASP A 873 -7.57 31.33 -27.86
N GLN A 874 -7.41 31.91 -29.06
CA GLN A 874 -6.13 32.18 -29.68
C GLN A 874 -5.38 33.27 -28.88
N PHE A 875 -4.07 33.07 -28.69
CA PHE A 875 -3.19 33.95 -27.92
C PHE A 875 -3.63 34.23 -26.47
N ARG A 876 -4.42 33.34 -25.83
CA ARG A 876 -4.88 33.50 -24.43
C ARG A 876 -3.78 33.92 -23.45
N LEU A 877 -2.56 33.39 -23.60
CA LEU A 877 -1.39 33.74 -22.78
C LEU A 877 -1.06 35.23 -22.86
N VAL A 878 -1.00 35.79 -24.07
CA VAL A 878 -0.71 37.22 -24.29
C VAL A 878 -1.90 38.08 -23.84
N LYS A 879 -3.13 37.67 -24.15
CA LYS A 879 -4.35 38.33 -23.66
C LYS A 879 -4.41 38.41 -22.13
N SER A 880 -4.03 37.32 -21.45
CA SER A 880 -3.94 37.26 -19.99
C SER A 880 -2.80 38.12 -19.44
N ALA A 881 -1.66 38.19 -20.14
CA ALA A 881 -0.54 39.07 -19.79
C ALA A 881 -0.94 40.57 -19.83
N LEU A 882 -1.70 40.97 -20.85
CA LEU A 882 -2.26 42.33 -20.93
C LEU A 882 -3.17 42.63 -19.72
N LEU A 883 -4.07 41.69 -19.36
CA LEU A 883 -4.94 41.88 -18.19
C LEU A 883 -4.17 42.00 -16.86
N VAL A 884 -3.23 41.10 -16.56
CA VAL A 884 -2.54 41.11 -15.26
C VAL A 884 -1.58 42.29 -15.09
N THR A 885 -0.99 42.80 -16.18
CA THR A 885 -0.18 44.02 -16.15
C THR A 885 -1.02 45.30 -16.06
N GLY A 886 -2.35 45.22 -16.19
CA GLY A 886 -3.26 46.36 -16.18
C GLY A 886 -3.18 47.26 -17.42
N ILE A 887 -2.38 46.89 -18.43
CA ILE A 887 -2.08 47.71 -19.61
C ILE A 887 -3.32 47.99 -20.47
N VAL A 888 -4.35 47.12 -20.37
CA VAL A 888 -5.70 47.29 -20.96
C VAL A 888 -6.40 48.57 -20.48
N HIS A 889 -5.98 49.12 -19.32
CA HIS A 889 -6.54 50.33 -18.71
C HIS A 889 -5.60 51.54 -18.77
N ASP A 890 -4.46 51.43 -19.45
CA ASP A 890 -3.51 52.54 -19.59
C ASP A 890 -4.00 53.56 -20.64
N LYS A 891 -4.01 54.84 -20.26
CA LYS A 891 -4.48 55.93 -21.12
C LYS A 891 -3.52 56.25 -22.26
N THR A 892 -2.26 55.82 -22.19
CA THR A 892 -1.26 56.00 -23.26
C THR A 892 -1.54 55.17 -24.51
N LEU A 893 -2.30 54.07 -24.37
CA LEU A 893 -2.72 53.19 -25.48
C LEU A 893 -4.04 53.61 -26.15
N ILE A 894 -4.60 54.75 -25.75
CA ILE A 894 -5.74 55.37 -26.45
C ILE A 894 -5.26 56.05 -27.75
N SER A 895 -3.98 56.42 -27.84
CA SER A 895 -3.36 57.09 -29.00
C SER A 895 -2.19 56.31 -29.63
N THR A 896 -1.84 55.13 -29.09
CA THR A 896 -0.77 54.26 -29.59
C THR A 896 -1.23 52.80 -29.56
N GLY A 897 -0.57 51.94 -30.33
CA GLY A 897 -0.82 50.50 -30.31
C GLY A 897 0.42 49.68 -29.94
N LEU A 898 0.26 48.35 -29.94
CA LEU A 898 1.33 47.39 -29.68
C LEU A 898 1.41 46.33 -30.78
N LEU A 899 2.64 45.93 -31.09
CA LEU A 899 2.98 44.74 -31.84
C LEU A 899 3.72 43.77 -30.91
N VAL A 900 3.10 42.63 -30.63
CA VAL A 900 3.66 41.54 -29.82
C VAL A 900 4.01 40.36 -30.73
N LYS A 901 5.28 39.94 -30.68
CA LYS A 901 5.80 38.77 -31.39
C LYS A 901 6.40 37.80 -30.38
N THR A 902 5.88 36.58 -30.31
CA THR A 902 6.35 35.53 -29.39
C THR A 902 6.98 34.35 -30.14
N TRP A 903 7.97 33.68 -29.55
CA TRP A 903 8.50 32.42 -30.08
C TRP A 903 8.86 31.43 -28.97
N ALA A 904 8.83 30.15 -29.32
CA ALA A 904 9.28 29.05 -28.48
C ALA A 904 9.81 27.92 -29.36
N HIS A 905 11.12 27.88 -29.57
CA HIS A 905 11.80 26.93 -30.47
C HIS A 905 11.94 25.50 -29.89
N ILE A 906 10.95 25.08 -29.10
CA ILE A 906 10.83 23.79 -28.42
C ILE A 906 9.34 23.39 -28.43
N PRO A 907 8.98 22.11 -28.67
CA PRO A 907 7.60 21.65 -28.59
C PRO A 907 6.88 22.08 -27.29
N ARG A 908 5.65 22.59 -27.44
CA ARG A 908 4.74 22.83 -26.31
C ARG A 908 4.45 21.47 -25.63
N GLY A 909 4.43 21.42 -24.30
CA GLY A 909 4.26 20.15 -23.56
C GLY A 909 5.52 19.27 -23.47
N SER A 910 6.70 19.84 -23.75
CA SER A 910 8.03 19.23 -23.56
C SER A 910 8.44 19.04 -22.09
N GLY A 911 7.66 19.51 -21.13
CA GLY A 911 7.99 19.48 -19.70
C GLY A 911 8.95 20.57 -19.22
N LEU A 912 9.62 21.31 -20.12
CA LEU A 912 10.65 22.33 -19.85
C LEU A 912 10.12 23.71 -19.36
N GLY A 913 8.85 23.81 -18.98
CA GLY A 913 8.22 25.04 -18.47
C GLY A 913 7.92 26.11 -19.53
N THR A 914 7.87 25.71 -20.79
CA THR A 914 7.77 26.60 -21.97
C THR A 914 6.67 27.66 -21.87
N SER A 915 5.47 27.29 -21.39
CA SER A 915 4.33 28.20 -21.28
C SER A 915 4.56 29.31 -20.24
N SER A 916 4.96 28.95 -19.03
CA SER A 916 5.15 29.89 -17.91
C SER A 916 6.36 30.79 -18.13
N ILE A 917 7.41 30.26 -18.77
CA ILE A 917 8.59 31.05 -19.17
C ILE A 917 8.23 32.02 -20.31
N LEU A 918 7.41 31.61 -21.29
CA LEU A 918 6.92 32.54 -22.31
C LEU A 918 6.00 33.62 -21.71
N ALA A 919 5.13 33.25 -20.76
CA ALA A 919 4.34 34.21 -20.00
C ALA A 919 5.23 35.20 -19.23
N ALA A 920 6.32 34.73 -18.61
CA ALA A 920 7.30 35.58 -17.95
C ALA A 920 8.02 36.54 -18.91
N ALA A 921 8.39 36.07 -20.11
CA ALA A 921 8.99 36.91 -21.15
C ALA A 921 8.02 38.01 -21.61
N VAL A 922 6.74 37.66 -21.87
CA VAL A 922 5.70 38.62 -22.29
C VAL A 922 5.38 39.63 -21.18
N VAL A 923 5.15 39.17 -19.94
CA VAL A 923 4.87 40.05 -18.80
C VAL A 923 6.05 41.00 -18.53
N LYS A 924 7.29 40.50 -18.52
CA LYS A 924 8.49 41.34 -18.35
C LYS A 924 8.67 42.34 -19.50
N GLY A 925 8.36 41.93 -20.74
CA GLY A 925 8.38 42.80 -21.91
C GLY A 925 7.34 43.93 -21.84
N LEU A 926 6.12 43.62 -21.39
CA LEU A 926 5.04 44.59 -21.20
C LEU A 926 5.37 45.60 -20.09
N LEU A 927 5.88 45.14 -18.95
CA LEU A 927 6.30 46.03 -17.85
C LEU A 927 7.45 46.95 -18.28
N ARG A 928 8.42 46.42 -19.03
CA ARG A 928 9.55 47.20 -19.56
C ARG A 928 9.14 48.24 -20.60
N ILE A 929 8.07 48.02 -21.38
CA ILE A 929 7.61 49.01 -22.37
C ILE A 929 6.77 50.14 -21.76
N THR A 930 6.15 49.91 -20.59
CA THR A 930 5.33 50.88 -19.83
C THR A 930 6.04 51.50 -18.61
N ASP A 931 7.36 51.31 -18.47
CA ASP A 931 8.16 51.79 -17.33
C ASP A 931 7.69 51.28 -15.94
N GLY A 932 7.14 50.05 -15.91
CA GLY A 932 6.67 49.37 -14.69
C GLY A 932 7.75 48.54 -13.96
N ASP A 933 7.37 47.92 -12.83
CA ASP A 933 8.24 47.05 -12.04
C ASP A 933 8.52 45.72 -12.75
N GLU A 934 9.61 45.67 -13.51
CA GLU A 934 10.10 44.48 -14.22
C GLU A 934 10.90 43.49 -13.36
N SER A 935 10.91 43.65 -12.03
CA SER A 935 11.66 42.75 -11.14
C SER A 935 11.22 41.30 -11.28
N ASN A 936 12.16 40.35 -11.19
CA ASN A 936 11.85 38.92 -11.33
C ASN A 936 10.80 38.45 -10.30
N GLU A 937 10.76 39.04 -9.11
CA GLU A 937 9.78 38.74 -8.08
C GLU A 937 8.36 39.20 -8.49
N ASN A 938 8.22 40.41 -9.05
CA ASN A 938 6.94 40.92 -9.53
C ASN A 938 6.46 40.16 -10.79
N VAL A 939 7.35 39.88 -11.74
CA VAL A 939 7.03 39.08 -12.93
C VAL A 939 6.59 37.68 -12.54
N ALA A 940 7.28 37.00 -11.62
CA ALA A 940 6.89 35.66 -11.17
C ALA A 940 5.52 35.64 -10.48
N ARG A 941 5.22 36.65 -9.66
CA ARG A 941 3.89 36.86 -9.05
C ARG A 941 2.81 37.07 -10.11
N LEU A 942 3.04 37.97 -11.06
CA LEU A 942 2.10 38.25 -12.16
C LEU A 942 1.83 37.01 -13.02
N VAL A 943 2.85 36.21 -13.34
CA VAL A 943 2.66 34.94 -14.09
C VAL A 943 1.85 33.92 -13.30
N LEU A 944 2.04 33.82 -11.98
CA LEU A 944 1.23 32.92 -11.16
C LEU A 944 -0.25 33.32 -11.16
N VAL A 945 -0.58 34.62 -11.12
CA VAL A 945 -1.98 35.09 -11.29
C VAL A 945 -2.51 34.81 -12.70
N LEU A 946 -1.66 35.00 -13.72
CA LEU A 946 -1.98 34.80 -15.13
C LEU A 946 -2.38 33.34 -15.43
N GLU A 947 -1.65 32.35 -14.91
CA GLU A 947 -1.96 30.93 -15.16
C GLU A 947 -3.24 30.45 -14.49
N GLN A 948 -3.60 31.02 -13.33
CA GLN A 948 -4.89 30.76 -12.70
C GLN A 948 -6.04 31.39 -13.52
N MET A 949 -5.86 32.62 -14.02
CA MET A 949 -6.81 33.27 -14.93
C MET A 949 -6.95 32.57 -16.30
N MET A 950 -5.90 31.92 -16.79
CA MET A 950 -5.93 31.09 -18.01
C MET A 950 -6.66 29.75 -17.82
N GLY A 951 -6.90 29.32 -16.58
CA GLY A 951 -7.38 27.97 -16.25
C GLY A 951 -6.33 26.88 -16.46
N THR A 952 -5.04 27.21 -16.50
CA THR A 952 -3.94 26.24 -16.58
C THR A 952 -3.43 25.81 -15.20
N GLY A 953 -3.59 26.66 -14.18
CA GLY A 953 -3.51 26.29 -12.77
C GLY A 953 -2.12 25.92 -12.24
N GLY A 954 -1.04 26.32 -12.93
CA GLY A 954 0.33 25.92 -12.61
C GLY A 954 0.87 26.46 -11.28
N GLY A 955 2.03 25.93 -10.89
CA GLY A 955 2.81 26.35 -9.74
C GLY A 955 3.71 27.56 -10.02
N TRP A 956 4.70 27.78 -9.15
CA TRP A 956 5.65 28.88 -9.29
C TRP A 956 7.03 28.47 -9.85
N GLN A 957 7.33 27.17 -10.00
CA GLN A 957 8.70 26.73 -10.29
C GLN A 957 9.19 27.08 -11.71
N ASP A 958 8.28 27.21 -12.68
CA ASP A 958 8.63 27.29 -14.10
C ASP A 958 9.09 28.70 -14.47
N GLN A 959 8.31 29.71 -14.10
CA GLN A 959 8.63 31.12 -14.22
C GLN A 959 9.84 31.50 -13.38
N ILE A 960 9.98 31.01 -12.13
CA ILE A 960 11.21 31.17 -11.35
C ILE A 960 12.39 30.47 -12.06
N GLY A 961 12.15 29.28 -12.60
CA GLY A 961 13.11 28.46 -13.33
C GLY A 961 13.79 29.18 -14.49
N GLY A 962 13.02 29.92 -15.31
CA GLY A 962 13.53 30.69 -16.45
C GLY A 962 13.91 32.14 -16.14
N LEU A 963 13.31 32.80 -15.15
CA LEU A 963 13.64 34.20 -14.79
C LEU A 963 14.97 34.33 -14.06
N TYR A 964 15.31 33.35 -13.23
CA TYR A 964 16.56 33.34 -12.46
C TYR A 964 17.56 32.38 -13.12
N PRO A 965 18.75 32.83 -13.52
CA PRO A 965 19.79 31.98 -14.07
C PRO A 965 20.36 30.97 -13.05
N GLY A 966 21.23 30.09 -13.53
CA GLY A 966 22.00 29.14 -12.73
C GLY A 966 21.19 27.99 -12.11
N ILE A 967 21.88 27.26 -11.22
CA ILE A 967 21.28 26.30 -10.29
C ILE A 967 20.72 27.08 -9.11
N LYS A 968 19.49 26.78 -8.70
CA LYS A 968 18.80 27.51 -7.63
C LYS A 968 17.87 26.62 -6.82
N PHE A 969 17.86 26.90 -5.52
CA PHE A 969 16.94 26.30 -4.55
C PHE A 969 15.92 27.37 -4.15
N THR A 970 14.64 27.11 -4.38
CA THR A 970 13.56 28.06 -4.06
C THR A 970 12.66 27.48 -2.99
N THR A 971 12.35 28.27 -1.95
CA THR A 971 11.40 27.92 -0.88
C THR A 971 10.20 28.85 -0.92
N SER A 972 8.99 28.32 -0.73
CA SER A 972 7.80 29.14 -0.46
C SER A 972 7.48 29.19 1.04
N PHE A 973 7.08 30.37 1.50
CA PHE A 973 6.47 30.58 2.81
C PHE A 973 4.95 30.69 2.61
N PRO A 974 4.17 29.72 3.13
CA PRO A 974 2.72 29.66 2.92
C PRO A 974 1.97 30.81 3.61
N GLY A 975 0.75 31.06 3.15
CA GLY A 975 -0.15 32.08 3.67
C GLY A 975 -0.55 33.13 2.62
N ILE A 976 -1.13 34.24 3.11
CA ILE A 976 -1.57 35.39 2.32
C ILE A 976 -0.87 36.64 2.91
N PRO A 977 0.11 37.26 2.22
CA PRO A 977 0.62 36.87 0.91
C PRO A 977 1.53 35.64 0.91
N LEU A 978 1.51 34.89 -0.19
CA LEU A 978 2.50 33.88 -0.54
C LEU A 978 3.84 34.57 -0.79
N ARG A 979 4.93 34.11 -0.15
CA ARG A 979 6.28 34.66 -0.36
C ARG A 979 7.22 33.59 -0.88
N LEU A 980 8.06 33.95 -1.85
CA LEU A 980 9.07 33.06 -2.42
C LEU A 980 10.46 33.58 -2.08
N GLN A 981 11.36 32.68 -1.66
CA GLN A 981 12.77 32.96 -1.47
C GLN A 981 13.58 32.11 -2.44
N VAL A 982 14.17 32.76 -3.45
CA VAL A 982 15.08 32.13 -4.41
C VAL A 982 16.50 32.23 -3.88
N MET A 983 17.17 31.11 -3.69
CA MET A 983 18.58 31.02 -3.34
C MET A 983 19.37 30.48 -4.54
N SER A 984 20.14 31.34 -5.20
CA SER A 984 21.10 30.89 -6.22
C SER A 984 22.22 30.08 -5.55
N LEU A 985 22.57 28.93 -6.14
CA LEU A 985 23.72 28.14 -5.71
C LEU A 985 24.95 28.63 -6.48
N LEU A 986 25.98 29.06 -5.73
CA LEU A 986 27.30 29.38 -6.29
C LEU A 986 27.99 28.08 -6.73
N ALA A 987 27.64 27.60 -7.91
CA ALA A 987 28.19 26.40 -8.50
C ALA A 987 29.70 26.57 -8.73
N SER A 988 30.51 25.65 -8.18
CA SER A 988 31.95 25.64 -8.46
C SER A 988 32.19 25.28 -9.93
N PRO A 989 33.31 25.73 -10.55
CA PRO A 989 33.65 25.32 -11.92
C PRO A 989 33.68 23.79 -12.07
N ARG A 990 34.19 23.07 -11.06
CA ARG A 990 34.17 21.60 -11.00
C ARG A 990 32.73 21.07 -11.07
N LEU A 991 31.79 21.62 -10.29
CA LEU A 991 30.39 21.18 -10.28
C LEU A 991 29.74 21.35 -11.67
N VAL A 992 30.02 22.48 -12.33
CA VAL A 992 29.50 22.76 -13.68
C VAL A 992 30.09 21.78 -14.70
N THR A 993 31.39 21.51 -14.65
CA THR A 993 32.05 20.50 -15.50
C THR A 993 31.47 19.10 -15.27
N GLU A 994 31.44 18.61 -14.03
CA GLU A 994 30.94 17.27 -13.71
C GLU A 994 29.48 17.08 -14.13
N LEU A 995 28.62 18.10 -13.95
CA LEU A 995 27.24 18.05 -14.44
C LEU A 995 27.18 18.01 -15.98
N GLN A 996 27.91 18.88 -16.68
CA GLN A 996 27.88 18.93 -18.15
C GLN A 996 28.52 17.70 -18.82
N GLU A 997 29.46 17.03 -18.15
CA GLU A 997 30.07 15.78 -18.64
C GLU A 997 29.24 14.53 -18.31
N ARG A 998 28.43 14.53 -17.24
CA ARG A 998 27.68 13.35 -16.77
C ARG A 998 26.17 13.38 -17.07
N LEU A 999 25.55 14.54 -17.24
CA LEU A 999 24.08 14.66 -17.38
C LEU A 999 23.66 14.82 -18.85
N LEU A 1000 22.94 13.83 -19.37
CA LEU A 1000 22.28 13.92 -20.68
C LEU A 1000 20.87 14.51 -20.53
N VAL A 1001 20.54 15.42 -21.45
CA VAL A 1001 19.21 16.03 -21.60
C VAL A 1001 18.60 15.48 -22.88
N VAL A 1002 17.59 14.61 -22.75
CA VAL A 1002 17.07 13.77 -23.84
C VAL A 1002 15.57 14.03 -24.06
N PHE A 1003 15.17 14.42 -25.26
CA PHE A 1003 13.75 14.52 -25.62
C PHE A 1003 13.22 13.15 -26.07
N THR A 1004 12.08 12.72 -25.51
CA THR A 1004 11.54 11.36 -25.71
C THR A 1004 10.65 11.19 -26.95
N GLY A 1005 10.61 12.16 -27.85
CA GLY A 1005 9.68 12.24 -28.99
C GLY A 1005 8.21 12.54 -28.59
N GLN A 1006 7.79 12.07 -27.42
CA GLN A 1006 6.44 12.16 -26.88
C GLN A 1006 6.16 13.50 -26.20
N VAL A 1007 4.89 13.93 -26.19
CA VAL A 1007 4.43 15.21 -25.61
C VAL A 1007 3.15 14.97 -24.81
N ARG A 1008 3.05 15.58 -23.61
CA ARG A 1008 1.85 15.49 -22.75
C ARG A 1008 1.46 16.85 -22.18
N LEU A 1009 0.16 17.14 -22.12
CA LEU A 1009 -0.37 18.35 -21.50
C LEU A 1009 -0.61 18.14 -20.00
N ALA A 1010 0.02 18.95 -19.16
CA ALA A 1010 0.01 18.78 -17.71
C ALA A 1010 -1.36 18.95 -17.02
N HIS A 1011 -2.34 19.63 -17.64
CA HIS A 1011 -3.58 20.04 -16.96
C HIS A 1011 -4.39 18.85 -16.38
N GLN A 1012 -4.42 17.70 -17.07
CA GLN A 1012 -5.12 16.51 -16.58
C GLN A 1012 -4.41 15.83 -15.40
N VAL A 1013 -3.09 16.02 -15.30
CA VAL A 1013 -2.27 15.52 -14.18
C VAL A 1013 -2.50 16.40 -12.96
N LEU A 1014 -2.41 17.72 -13.16
CA LEU A 1014 -2.68 18.75 -12.17
C LEU A 1014 -4.03 18.52 -11.49
N GLN A 1015 -5.08 18.27 -12.29
CA GLN A 1015 -6.41 18.05 -11.74
C GLN A 1015 -6.46 16.86 -10.78
N LYS A 1016 -5.91 15.70 -11.17
CA LYS A 1016 -5.88 14.50 -10.31
C LYS A 1016 -5.06 14.69 -9.04
N VAL A 1017 -3.90 15.34 -9.13
CA VAL A 1017 -2.99 15.56 -7.99
C VAL A 1017 -3.59 16.55 -6.99
N VAL A 1018 -4.19 17.65 -7.46
CA VAL A 1018 -4.82 18.67 -6.60
C VAL A 1018 -6.12 18.14 -5.96
N THR A 1019 -6.95 17.40 -6.68
CA THR A 1019 -8.15 16.76 -6.09
C THR A 1019 -7.74 15.81 -4.96
N ARG A 1020 -6.77 14.91 -5.17
CA ARG A 1020 -6.24 14.04 -4.10
C ARG A 1020 -5.66 14.85 -2.92
N TYR A 1021 -4.96 15.96 -3.19
CA TYR A 1021 -4.45 16.84 -2.13
C TYR A 1021 -5.56 17.49 -1.30
N LEU A 1022 -6.59 18.02 -1.97
CA LEU A 1022 -7.74 18.63 -1.32
C LEU A 1022 -8.58 17.60 -0.57
N GLN A 1023 -8.72 16.37 -1.09
CA GLN A 1023 -9.35 15.25 -0.39
C GLN A 1023 -8.62 14.88 0.91
N ARG A 1024 -7.32 15.22 1.03
CA ARG A 1024 -6.39 14.84 2.11
C ARG A 1024 -5.90 13.39 2.02
N ASP A 1025 -5.65 12.90 0.81
CA ASP A 1025 -4.86 11.68 0.56
C ASP A 1025 -3.50 11.79 1.25
N ASN A 1026 -3.30 11.05 2.35
CA ASN A 1026 -2.13 11.21 3.21
C ASN A 1026 -0.86 10.61 2.60
N LEU A 1027 -0.98 9.64 1.69
CA LEU A 1027 0.13 9.06 0.94
C LEU A 1027 0.68 10.06 -0.10
N LEU A 1028 -0.21 10.77 -0.80
CA LEU A 1028 0.13 11.89 -1.68
C LEU A 1028 0.72 13.05 -0.89
N ILE A 1029 0.12 13.42 0.26
CA ILE A 1029 0.65 14.47 1.12
C ILE A 1029 2.06 14.10 1.62
N SER A 1030 2.27 12.86 2.06
CA SER A 1030 3.59 12.36 2.47
C SER A 1030 4.61 12.42 1.32
N SER A 1031 4.19 12.02 0.12
CA SER A 1031 5.02 12.10 -1.09
C SER A 1031 5.49 13.53 -1.40
N ILE A 1032 4.60 14.52 -1.31
CA ILE A 1032 4.98 15.92 -1.58
C ILE A 1032 5.83 16.52 -0.44
N LYS A 1033 5.63 16.11 0.83
CA LYS A 1033 6.59 16.45 1.92
C LYS A 1033 7.99 15.92 1.58
N ARG A 1034 8.08 14.64 1.21
CA ARG A 1034 9.35 13.97 0.89
C ARG A 1034 10.05 14.64 -0.30
N LEU A 1035 9.32 15.03 -1.34
CA LEU A 1035 9.86 15.82 -2.46
C LEU A 1035 10.45 17.17 -2.00
N ALA A 1036 9.78 17.88 -1.09
CA ALA A 1036 10.27 19.15 -0.54
C ALA A 1036 11.45 18.97 0.46
N GLU A 1037 11.57 17.82 1.10
CA GLU A 1037 12.73 17.44 1.93
C GLU A 1037 13.93 17.07 1.06
N LEU A 1038 13.74 16.21 0.06
CA LEU A 1038 14.76 15.82 -0.92
C LEU A 1038 15.31 17.01 -1.70
N ALA A 1039 14.52 18.07 -1.92
CA ALA A 1039 15.02 19.31 -2.51
C ALA A 1039 16.05 20.06 -1.63
N LYS A 1040 16.00 19.88 -0.30
CA LYS A 1040 17.01 20.39 0.62
C LYS A 1040 18.26 19.51 0.61
N THR A 1041 18.07 18.18 0.68
CA THR A 1041 19.17 17.21 0.57
C THR A 1041 19.92 17.37 -0.75
N GLY A 1042 19.22 17.53 -1.88
CA GLY A 1042 19.84 17.73 -3.19
C GLY A 1042 20.60 19.06 -3.32
N ARG A 1043 20.17 20.10 -2.60
CA ARG A 1043 20.95 21.34 -2.47
C ARG A 1043 22.26 21.08 -1.73
N GLU A 1044 22.21 20.33 -0.63
CA GLU A 1044 23.38 19.99 0.18
C GLU A 1044 24.34 19.09 -0.60
N ALA A 1045 23.84 18.06 -1.29
CA ALA A 1045 24.61 17.22 -2.22
C ALA A 1045 25.32 18.04 -3.30
N LEU A 1046 24.62 18.93 -3.99
CA LEU A 1046 25.22 19.84 -5.00
C LEU A 1046 26.26 20.79 -4.39
N MET A 1047 26.01 21.36 -3.21
CA MET A 1047 26.98 22.22 -2.53
C MET A 1047 28.25 21.45 -2.11
N ASN A 1048 28.12 20.15 -1.79
CA ASN A 1048 29.23 19.24 -1.50
C ASN A 1048 29.88 18.63 -2.76
N CYS A 1049 29.37 18.92 -3.95
CA CYS A 1049 29.73 18.28 -5.23
C CYS A 1049 29.52 16.75 -5.26
N ASN A 1050 28.57 16.23 -4.47
CA ASN A 1050 28.19 14.82 -4.50
C ASN A 1050 27.13 14.56 -5.58
N ILE A 1051 27.60 14.26 -6.80
CA ILE A 1051 26.74 14.01 -7.97
C ILE A 1051 26.04 12.65 -7.90
N ASP A 1052 26.62 11.67 -7.18
CA ASP A 1052 26.03 10.33 -7.11
C ASP A 1052 24.76 10.33 -6.23
N GLU A 1053 24.82 11.02 -5.08
CA GLU A 1053 23.67 11.29 -4.20
C GLU A 1053 22.57 12.10 -4.91
N LEU A 1054 22.92 12.99 -5.84
CA LEU A 1054 21.92 13.66 -6.71
C LEU A 1054 21.20 12.64 -7.61
N GLY A 1055 21.89 11.60 -8.07
CA GLY A 1055 21.31 10.46 -8.80
C GLY A 1055 20.29 9.70 -7.96
N ASP A 1056 20.65 9.31 -6.74
CA ASP A 1056 19.75 8.65 -5.78
C ASP A 1056 18.50 9.52 -5.51
N ILE A 1057 18.69 10.83 -5.34
CA ILE A 1057 17.61 11.80 -5.14
C ILE A 1057 16.72 11.93 -6.39
N MET A 1058 17.29 11.88 -7.61
CA MET A 1058 16.51 11.84 -8.86
C MET A 1058 15.69 10.54 -8.96
N MET A 1059 16.25 9.41 -8.53
CA MET A 1059 15.56 8.12 -8.49
C MET A 1059 14.40 8.09 -7.50
N GLU A 1060 14.60 8.58 -6.26
CA GLU A 1060 13.48 8.67 -5.31
C GLU A 1060 12.44 9.69 -5.76
N THR A 1061 12.86 10.83 -6.35
CA THR A 1061 11.95 11.81 -6.96
C THR A 1061 11.09 11.16 -8.05
N TRP A 1062 11.69 10.33 -8.91
CA TRP A 1062 10.96 9.63 -9.97
C TRP A 1062 9.98 8.60 -9.43
N ARG A 1063 10.37 7.85 -8.39
CA ARG A 1063 9.49 6.95 -7.64
C ARG A 1063 8.28 7.70 -7.07
N LEU A 1064 8.51 8.86 -6.45
CA LEU A 1064 7.46 9.68 -5.85
C LEU A 1064 6.54 10.32 -6.90
N HIS A 1065 7.05 10.78 -8.05
CA HIS A 1065 6.22 11.30 -9.14
C HIS A 1065 5.19 10.26 -9.64
N GLN A 1066 5.58 8.99 -9.73
CA GLN A 1066 4.67 7.89 -10.09
C GLN A 1066 3.63 7.55 -9.00
N GLU A 1067 3.91 7.89 -7.74
CA GLU A 1067 2.96 7.79 -6.62
C GLU A 1067 1.89 8.92 -6.66
N LEU A 1068 2.23 10.06 -7.27
CA LEU A 1068 1.34 11.20 -7.53
C LEU A 1068 0.45 10.96 -8.78
N ASP A 1069 1.03 10.63 -9.93
CA ASP A 1069 0.32 10.16 -11.13
C ASP A 1069 1.03 8.94 -11.74
N PRO A 1070 0.45 7.73 -11.69
CA PRO A 1070 0.99 6.55 -12.36
C PRO A 1070 1.17 6.70 -13.89
N HIS A 1071 0.51 7.67 -14.52
CA HIS A 1071 0.64 7.99 -15.95
C HIS A 1071 1.74 9.03 -16.23
N CYS A 1072 2.50 9.48 -15.22
CA CYS A 1072 3.70 10.28 -15.43
C CYS A 1072 4.84 9.45 -16.08
N SER A 1073 4.69 8.13 -16.19
CA SER A 1073 5.50 7.25 -17.03
C SER A 1073 4.60 6.34 -17.87
N ASN A 1074 5.20 5.68 -18.85
CA ASN A 1074 4.55 4.74 -19.77
C ASN A 1074 5.56 3.67 -20.21
N GLU A 1075 5.09 2.65 -20.96
CA GLU A 1075 5.89 1.48 -21.37
C GLU A 1075 7.17 1.87 -22.14
N PHE A 1076 7.16 2.96 -22.92
CA PHE A 1076 8.36 3.47 -23.61
C PHE A 1076 9.36 4.12 -22.65
N VAL A 1077 8.89 4.98 -21.75
CA VAL A 1077 9.73 5.67 -20.75
C VAL A 1077 10.33 4.67 -19.76
N ASP A 1078 9.55 3.68 -19.33
CA ASP A 1078 10.02 2.60 -18.45
C ASP A 1078 11.10 1.75 -19.15
N SER A 1079 10.95 1.47 -20.45
CA SER A 1079 11.94 0.74 -21.25
C SER A 1079 13.22 1.55 -21.49
N LEU A 1080 13.10 2.85 -21.79
CA LEU A 1080 14.23 3.77 -21.94
C LEU A 1080 15.06 3.86 -20.65
N PHE A 1081 14.39 3.90 -19.50
CA PHE A 1081 15.05 3.97 -18.20
C PHE A 1081 15.67 2.62 -17.79
N ALA A 1082 15.01 1.49 -18.04
CA ALA A 1082 15.61 0.17 -17.87
C ALA A 1082 16.84 -0.05 -18.79
N PHE A 1083 16.85 0.54 -19.99
CA PHE A 1083 18.01 0.54 -20.88
C PHE A 1083 19.18 1.39 -20.35
N ALA A 1084 18.87 2.53 -19.71
CA ALA A 1084 19.84 3.50 -19.21
C ALA A 1084 20.44 3.15 -17.84
N ASP A 1085 19.73 2.41 -17.00
CA ASP A 1085 20.09 2.05 -15.61
C ASP A 1085 21.53 1.50 -15.44
N ARG A 1086 21.98 0.66 -16.38
CA ARG A 1086 23.36 0.15 -16.40
C ARG A 1086 24.43 1.25 -16.48
N TYR A 1087 24.14 2.38 -17.13
CA TYR A 1087 25.05 3.52 -17.30
C TYR A 1087 24.82 4.64 -16.26
N CYS A 1088 23.63 4.74 -15.67
CA CYS A 1088 23.19 5.86 -14.84
C CYS A 1088 23.29 5.63 -13.32
N CYS A 1089 23.58 6.67 -12.55
CA CYS A 1089 23.32 6.70 -11.10
C CYS A 1089 21.94 7.29 -10.78
N GLY A 1090 21.27 7.96 -11.73
CA GLY A 1090 19.86 8.29 -11.60
C GLY A 1090 19.22 8.90 -12.84
N TYR A 1091 17.90 8.85 -12.91
CA TYR A 1091 17.12 9.36 -14.04
C TYR A 1091 15.69 9.77 -13.64
N LYS A 1092 15.09 10.66 -14.43
CA LYS A 1092 13.68 11.08 -14.30
C LYS A 1092 13.18 11.82 -15.56
N LEU A 1093 11.87 11.95 -15.74
CA LEU A 1093 11.31 12.99 -16.63
C LEU A 1093 11.22 14.35 -15.90
N VAL A 1094 11.29 15.42 -16.69
CA VAL A 1094 11.17 16.82 -16.26
C VAL A 1094 9.69 17.25 -16.19
N GLY A 1095 9.31 17.99 -15.16
CA GLY A 1095 7.93 18.46 -14.97
C GLY A 1095 6.90 17.33 -14.74
N ALA A 1096 5.72 17.44 -15.36
CA ALA A 1096 4.58 16.55 -15.12
C ALA A 1096 4.69 15.13 -15.70
N GLY A 1097 5.73 14.84 -16.50
CA GLY A 1097 5.99 13.53 -17.10
C GLY A 1097 4.97 13.04 -18.12
N GLY A 1098 5.07 11.76 -18.47
CA GLY A 1098 4.29 11.07 -19.50
C GLY A 1098 4.72 11.40 -20.95
N GLY A 1099 5.92 11.96 -21.10
CA GLY A 1099 6.50 12.51 -22.32
C GLY A 1099 7.43 13.68 -21.99
N GLY A 1100 7.99 14.34 -23.01
CA GLY A 1100 8.83 15.52 -22.86
C GLY A 1100 10.32 15.21 -22.74
N PHE A 1101 11.02 15.92 -21.87
CA PHE A 1101 12.45 15.71 -21.63
C PHE A 1101 12.73 14.79 -20.44
N ALA A 1102 13.70 13.92 -20.61
CA ALA A 1102 14.35 13.11 -19.59
C ALA A 1102 15.70 13.73 -19.18
N LEU A 1103 16.03 13.56 -17.90
CA LEU A 1103 17.37 13.74 -17.34
C LEU A 1103 17.96 12.35 -17.08
N LEU A 1104 19.11 12.05 -17.69
CA LEU A 1104 19.85 10.80 -17.47
C LEU A 1104 21.24 11.15 -16.92
N LEU A 1105 21.48 10.86 -15.64
CA LEU A 1105 22.74 11.18 -14.96
C LEU A 1105 23.64 9.94 -14.95
N ALA A 1106 24.69 9.95 -15.77
CA ALA A 1106 25.64 8.84 -15.91
C ALA A 1106 26.52 8.67 -14.65
N LYS A 1107 26.98 7.44 -14.40
CA LYS A 1107 27.91 7.09 -13.30
C LYS A 1107 29.25 7.82 -13.40
N ASN A 1108 29.70 8.13 -14.62
CA ASN A 1108 30.87 8.97 -14.92
C ASN A 1108 30.79 9.46 -16.38
N ALA A 1109 31.73 10.32 -16.80
CA ALA A 1109 31.76 10.88 -18.15
C ALA A 1109 31.92 9.82 -19.26
N GLU A 1110 32.60 8.69 -19.00
CA GLU A 1110 32.72 7.61 -19.97
C GLU A 1110 31.36 6.91 -20.21
N ASN A 1111 30.63 6.60 -19.13
CA ASN A 1111 29.26 6.08 -19.23
C ASN A 1111 28.31 7.08 -19.92
N ALA A 1112 28.54 8.39 -19.78
CA ALA A 1112 27.77 9.41 -20.47
C ALA A 1112 27.97 9.38 -22.00
N LEU A 1113 29.22 9.20 -22.44
CA LEU A 1113 29.56 9.04 -23.86
C LEU A 1113 29.03 7.70 -24.41
N GLN A 1114 29.20 6.60 -23.68
CA GLN A 1114 28.67 5.29 -24.06
C GLN A 1114 27.13 5.31 -24.18
N LEU A 1115 26.43 5.90 -23.21
CA LEU A 1115 24.97 6.06 -23.24
C LEU A 1115 24.53 6.96 -24.40
N ARG A 1116 25.23 8.07 -24.67
CA ARG A 1116 24.95 8.95 -25.82
C ARG A 1116 24.99 8.16 -27.12
N HIS A 1117 26.10 7.48 -27.41
CA HIS A 1117 26.23 6.69 -28.64
C HIS A 1117 25.19 5.56 -28.70
N ALA A 1118 24.95 4.85 -27.59
CA ALA A 1118 23.97 3.78 -27.54
C ALA A 1118 22.51 4.25 -27.71
N LEU A 1119 22.19 5.52 -27.46
CA LEU A 1119 20.90 6.13 -27.78
C LEU A 1119 20.85 6.68 -29.22
N GLU A 1120 21.95 7.24 -29.72
CA GLU A 1120 22.06 7.79 -31.08
C GLU A 1120 22.13 6.68 -32.16
N GLU A 1121 22.57 5.47 -31.82
CA GLU A 1121 22.61 4.29 -32.72
C GLU A 1121 21.38 3.36 -32.60
N SER A 1122 20.54 3.50 -31.59
CA SER A 1122 19.43 2.55 -31.33
C SER A 1122 18.22 2.78 -32.23
N SER A 1123 17.80 1.73 -32.94
CA SER A 1123 16.53 1.70 -33.68
C SER A 1123 15.29 1.70 -32.77
N ASP A 1124 15.46 1.39 -31.49
CA ASP A 1124 14.35 1.03 -30.60
C ASP A 1124 13.81 2.25 -29.83
N PHE A 1125 14.52 3.38 -29.88
CA PHE A 1125 14.21 4.62 -29.17
C PHE A 1125 14.28 5.83 -30.09
N ASP A 1126 13.13 6.34 -30.55
CA ASP A 1126 13.03 7.63 -31.24
C ASP A 1126 13.22 8.79 -30.25
N VAL A 1127 14.48 9.09 -29.95
CA VAL A 1127 14.88 10.10 -28.96
C VAL A 1127 15.92 11.07 -29.53
N LYS A 1128 15.87 12.33 -29.09
CA LYS A 1128 16.90 13.33 -29.42
C LYS A 1128 17.67 13.75 -28.18
N VAL A 1129 18.97 13.44 -28.13
CA VAL A 1129 19.90 14.02 -27.15
C VAL A 1129 20.21 15.47 -27.56
N TYR A 1130 20.08 16.42 -26.64
CA TYR A 1130 20.40 17.83 -26.88
C TYR A 1130 21.77 18.19 -26.32
N ASN A 1131 22.42 19.20 -26.93
CA ASN A 1131 23.54 19.87 -26.30
C ASN A 1131 23.00 20.98 -25.40
N TRP A 1132 23.56 21.12 -24.20
CA TRP A 1132 23.06 22.07 -23.20
C TRP A 1132 24.22 22.64 -22.39
N ASN A 1133 24.04 23.84 -21.83
CA ASN A 1133 24.96 24.44 -20.87
C ASN A 1133 24.18 25.08 -19.72
N VAL A 1134 24.78 25.19 -18.54
CA VAL A 1134 24.21 25.98 -17.44
C VAL A 1134 24.12 27.45 -17.87
N CYS A 1135 22.94 28.05 -17.80
CA CYS A 1135 22.74 29.46 -18.12
C CYS A 1135 23.16 30.31 -16.90
N LEU A 1136 24.42 30.71 -16.82
CA LEU A 1136 24.96 31.56 -15.74
C LEU A 1136 24.69 33.06 -16.00
N GLU A 1137 24.98 33.92 -15.01
CA GLU A 1137 25.05 35.38 -15.18
C GLU A 1137 26.38 35.76 -15.85
N ASN A 1138 26.32 36.77 -16.74
CA ASN A 1138 27.47 37.39 -17.41
C ASN A 1138 27.84 38.72 -16.72
#